data_AF-A0A074Z8X5-F1
#
_entry.id   AF-A0A074Z8X5-F1
#
_cell.length_a   1.000
_cell.length_b   1.000
_cell.length_c   1.000
_cell.angle_alpha   90.00
_cell.angle_beta   90.00
_cell.angle_gamma   90.00
#
_symmetry.space_group_name_H-M   'P 1'
#
loop_
_entity.id
_entity.type
_entity.pdbx_description
1 polymer ?
#
loop_
_entity_poly.entity_id
_entity_poly.type
_entity_poly.pdbx_seq_one_letter_code
_entity_poly.pdbx_strand_id
1 'polypeptide(L)'
;MHSGDGPVHSQSKRKSFLTPQSLFNLRQFYLKRAKLKTAGRVSALLSGFALVAIIELDTSEAGYKAPPALVAVFTTVSCLLVVVLMLAVMISTCISPHIESYLSIASFVPLEESPHFQLKVFIELAWIFSTVIGIFLFLAVMVLACWVKFWHASESSAIASAAVIIPSLFVFVALSALFYRTLATHAVQQAQRTIERLDLRMDRLEAGQLTSTAQVAEAMSSHDFFDFVIVGGGIAGVVCAETLCELIRPSRFGGGQSKGYDARVALVSATPTVKTTVNLRRITNMIESFDVSEASANVWSETWPGTLEIFCDTVRRLDPTAHLIYLEERGPDSPIRYGRLCLTTGAVPRLIAKENPFVIGLRDTESLAAFQTRLRDTRRMVLVGNGGIATEIAHEVTGCQIVWAIKDNSISTPFLDPAAAKFLLCARELARSSEGSPEPSDGPSKAGDGLGAVQIRRMRYVVDDRNAQQQELVLVPATREGNESAQANPPTTFGAALGPDWAHGRTLRGCLSGNNDNRLLRVVYNVRIESVLSAAEFKAHGGPTTEPFPRNSSSSSIPEDSESWPVYVLLTNGEAYGCDLVVSAVGVEASFQPSRTSFEAKSSEYFGAQFDLAPPSVSGGGVLVNDQMETSVPDVYAAGDCAYANWTWAPHWFQMRLWSQARQMGFQIVLLGLYNGQGLDLTSPDCYLLMRVTPGREYVKCVMRAGRMQGALLIGETDLEETLENLIVNQLDLTHLEDSLLDPDIDLSDYFD
;
A
#
# COMPACT_ATOMS: atom_id res chain seq x y z
N MET A 1 -25.38 34.14 -38.33
CA MET A 1 -24.56 35.21 -37.70
C MET A 1 -24.94 35.28 -36.23
N HIS A 2 -23.92 35.43 -35.38
CA HIS A 2 -23.93 35.44 -33.91
C HIS A 2 -23.96 34.09 -33.18
N SER A 3 -22.77 33.50 -33.19
CA SER A 3 -22.01 32.96 -32.05
C SER A 3 -22.44 33.45 -30.66
N GLY A 4 -22.66 32.49 -29.75
CA GLY A 4 -22.72 32.69 -28.30
C GLY A 4 -22.03 31.52 -27.60
N ASP A 5 -20.70 31.56 -27.54
CA ASP A 5 -19.90 30.72 -26.65
C ASP A 5 -20.03 31.29 -25.23
N GLY A 6 -20.71 30.54 -24.35
CA GLY A 6 -20.60 30.71 -22.90
C GLY A 6 -19.47 29.82 -22.38
N PRO A 7 -18.65 30.27 -21.41
CA PRO A 7 -17.56 29.46 -20.90
C PRO A 7 -18.13 28.33 -20.04
N VAL A 8 -17.97 27.09 -20.52
CA VAL A 8 -18.18 25.89 -19.70
C VAL A 8 -17.04 25.84 -18.68
N HIS A 9 -17.33 26.21 -17.44
CA HIS A 9 -16.43 25.99 -16.31
C HIS A 9 -16.28 24.47 -16.07
N SER A 10 -15.31 23.84 -16.74
CA SER A 10 -14.82 22.52 -16.33
C SER A 10 -13.98 22.72 -15.07
N GLN A 11 -14.55 22.39 -13.91
CA GLN A 11 -13.76 22.21 -12.69
C GLN A 11 -12.88 20.96 -12.86
N SER A 12 -11.68 21.18 -13.41
CA SER A 12 -10.60 20.20 -13.42
C SER A 12 -10.17 19.95 -11.98
N LYS A 13 -10.49 18.76 -11.46
CA LYS A 13 -10.11 18.29 -10.12
C LYS A 13 -8.58 18.21 -10.06
N ARG A 14 -7.95 19.09 -9.29
CA ARG A 14 -6.51 19.10 -8.98
C ARG A 14 -6.12 17.78 -8.29
N LYS A 15 -5.05 17.15 -8.77
CA LYS A 15 -4.40 15.98 -8.17
C LYS A 15 -3.25 16.50 -7.29
N SER A 16 -3.24 16.19 -5.99
CA SER A 16 -2.10 16.49 -5.11
C SER A 16 -1.31 15.21 -4.83
N PHE A 17 -0.16 15.07 -5.48
CA PHE A 17 0.87 14.11 -5.09
C PHE A 17 1.51 14.56 -3.77
N LEU A 18 1.61 13.66 -2.79
CA LEU A 18 2.16 13.95 -1.46
C LEU A 18 3.62 13.49 -1.40
N THR A 19 4.55 14.44 -1.41
CA THR A 19 5.98 14.20 -1.20
C THR A 19 6.27 13.75 0.25
N PRO A 20 7.41 13.10 0.57
CA PRO A 20 7.81 12.79 1.96
C PRO A 20 7.83 14.03 2.88
N GLN A 21 8.10 15.21 2.30
CA GLN A 21 8.03 16.50 2.99
C GLN A 21 6.59 16.85 3.41
N SER A 22 5.60 16.53 2.58
CA SER A 22 4.19 16.74 2.88
C SER A 22 3.68 15.83 4.00
N LEU A 23 4.18 14.59 4.11
CA LEU A 23 3.89 13.68 5.23
C LEU A 23 4.46 14.18 6.56
N PHE A 24 5.69 14.73 6.54
CA PHE A 24 6.28 15.38 7.71
C PHE A 24 5.47 16.61 8.14
N ASN A 25 5.05 17.45 7.18
CA ASN A 25 4.20 18.62 7.43
C ASN A 25 2.84 18.22 8.00
N LEU A 26 2.24 17.13 7.50
CA LEU A 26 0.97 16.59 7.99
C LEU A 26 1.09 16.05 9.43
N ARG A 27 2.17 15.32 9.74
CA ARG A 27 2.44 14.86 11.11
C ARG A 27 2.66 16.03 12.07
N GLN A 28 3.40 17.06 11.66
CA GLN A 28 3.52 18.29 12.45
C GLN A 28 2.17 18.97 12.65
N PHE A 29 1.32 18.97 11.62
CA PHE A 29 -0.01 19.55 11.68
C PHE A 29 -0.91 18.87 12.71
N TYR A 30 -0.99 17.53 12.71
CA TYR A 30 -1.76 16.77 13.71
C TYR A 30 -1.26 16.98 15.15
N LEU A 31 0.06 17.00 15.35
CA LEU A 31 0.67 17.31 16.65
C LEU A 31 0.28 18.72 17.14
N LYS A 32 0.21 19.70 16.24
CA LYS A 32 -0.20 21.08 16.57
C LYS A 32 -1.69 21.17 16.90
N ARG A 33 -2.56 20.42 16.21
CA ARG A 33 -3.99 20.27 16.56
C ARG A 33 -4.17 19.72 17.97
N ALA A 34 -3.47 18.64 18.31
CA ALA A 34 -3.55 18.01 19.63
C ALA A 34 -3.10 18.96 20.75
N LYS A 35 -1.97 19.67 20.54
CA LYS A 35 -1.49 20.70 21.48
C LYS A 35 -2.54 21.79 21.73
N LEU A 36 -3.19 22.29 20.68
CA LEU A 36 -4.17 23.36 20.76
C LEU A 36 -5.45 22.91 21.49
N LYS A 37 -6.04 21.76 21.13
CA LYS A 37 -7.22 21.19 21.81
C LYS A 37 -6.95 20.97 23.30
N THR A 38 -5.78 20.45 23.65
CA THR A 38 -5.37 20.22 25.04
C THR A 38 -5.25 21.53 25.81
N ALA A 39 -4.57 22.54 25.23
CA ALA A 39 -4.41 23.87 25.83
C ALA A 39 -5.76 24.56 26.10
N GLY A 40 -6.72 24.45 25.17
CA GLY A 40 -8.08 24.99 25.33
C GLY A 40 -8.84 24.33 26.49
N ARG A 41 -8.86 22.99 26.54
CA ARG A 41 -9.57 22.24 27.59
C ARG A 41 -9.00 22.51 28.99
N VAL A 42 -7.68 22.46 29.14
CA VAL A 42 -7.00 22.71 30.43
C VAL A 42 -7.26 24.15 30.91
N SER A 43 -7.19 25.13 30.01
CA SER A 43 -7.37 26.54 30.39
C SER A 43 -8.80 26.87 30.81
N ALA A 44 -9.80 26.28 30.14
CA ALA A 44 -11.20 26.46 30.52
C ALA A 44 -11.49 25.92 31.92
N LEU A 45 -10.97 24.72 32.23
CA LEU A 45 -11.14 24.07 33.53
C LEU A 45 -10.45 24.85 34.66
N LEU A 46 -9.19 25.24 34.49
CA LEU A 46 -8.44 25.99 35.51
C LEU A 46 -9.03 27.39 35.75
N SER A 47 -9.55 28.04 34.71
CA SER A 47 -10.22 29.35 34.82
C SER A 47 -11.51 29.24 35.64
N GLY A 48 -12.29 28.17 35.43
CA GLY A 48 -13.47 27.88 36.25
C GLY A 48 -13.15 27.76 37.74
N PHE A 49 -12.11 27.01 38.10
CA PHE A 49 -11.67 26.89 39.49
C PHE A 49 -11.20 28.21 40.10
N ALA A 50 -10.44 29.02 39.34
CA ALA A 50 -10.00 30.33 39.80
C ALA A 50 -11.19 31.29 40.04
N LEU A 51 -12.19 31.26 39.16
CA LEU A 51 -13.40 32.08 39.30
C LEU A 51 -14.25 31.65 40.51
N VAL A 52 -14.43 30.34 40.72
CA VAL A 52 -15.11 29.80 41.91
C VAL A 52 -14.38 30.22 43.19
N ALA A 53 -13.05 30.16 43.21
CA ALA A 53 -12.26 30.60 44.36
C ALA A 53 -12.40 32.09 44.67
N ILE A 54 -12.62 32.95 43.66
CA ILE A 54 -12.92 34.38 43.85
C ILE A 54 -14.34 34.56 44.41
N ILE A 55 -15.33 33.83 43.87
CA ILE A 55 -16.75 33.95 44.27
C ILE A 55 -16.97 33.41 45.70
N GLU A 56 -16.33 32.30 46.06
CA GLU A 56 -16.41 31.74 47.42
C GLU A 56 -15.74 32.63 48.47
N LEU A 57 -14.95 33.62 48.06
CA LEU A 57 -14.28 34.55 48.95
C LEU A 57 -15.25 35.68 49.33
N ASP A 58 -16.28 35.32 50.10
CA ASP A 58 -17.28 36.28 50.55
C ASP A 58 -16.71 37.17 51.67
N THR A 59 -16.36 38.41 51.31
CA THR A 59 -15.84 39.42 52.24
C THR A 59 -16.93 40.18 53.00
N SER A 60 -18.20 39.81 52.84
CA SER A 60 -19.34 40.55 53.41
C SER A 60 -19.71 40.16 54.84
N GLU A 61 -19.15 39.08 55.40
CA GLU A 61 -19.38 38.74 56.81
C GLU A 61 -18.62 39.67 57.76
N ALA A 62 -19.34 40.23 58.73
CA ALA A 62 -18.85 41.14 59.76
C ALA A 62 -17.89 40.45 60.75
N GLY A 63 -16.69 40.12 60.29
CA GLY A 63 -15.65 39.41 61.05
C GLY A 63 -14.33 39.22 60.30
N TYR A 64 -14.25 39.60 59.01
CA TYR A 64 -13.07 39.39 58.18
C TYR A 64 -11.91 40.35 58.52
N LYS A 65 -10.79 39.82 59.03
CA LYS A 65 -9.61 40.59 59.49
C LYS A 65 -8.30 40.16 58.81
N ALA A 66 -8.34 39.69 57.55
CA ALA A 66 -7.12 39.42 56.80
C ALA A 66 -6.39 40.74 56.45
N PRO A 67 -5.06 40.75 56.33
CA PRO A 67 -4.31 41.95 55.95
C PRO A 67 -4.79 42.46 54.58
N PRO A 68 -5.12 43.77 54.44
CA PRO A 68 -5.59 44.33 53.17
C PRO A 68 -4.62 44.08 52.00
N ALA A 69 -3.31 44.07 52.29
CA ALA A 69 -2.26 43.78 51.32
C ALA A 69 -2.33 42.33 50.78
N LEU A 70 -2.64 41.35 51.62
CA LEU A 70 -2.72 39.94 51.21
C LEU A 70 -3.95 39.69 50.32
N VAL A 71 -5.09 40.28 50.69
CA VAL A 71 -6.31 40.22 49.87
C VAL A 71 -6.09 40.92 48.52
N ALA A 72 -5.40 42.06 48.50
CA ALA A 72 -5.06 42.75 47.26
C ALA A 72 -4.12 41.94 46.35
N VAL A 73 -3.13 41.23 46.91
CA VAL A 73 -2.25 40.34 46.13
C VAL A 73 -3.03 39.15 45.59
N PHE A 74 -3.86 38.51 46.42
CA PHE A 74 -4.72 37.40 46.00
C PHE A 74 -5.65 37.78 44.86
N THR A 75 -6.38 38.88 44.96
CA THR A 75 -7.30 39.32 43.91
C THR A 75 -6.57 39.70 42.63
N THR A 76 -5.42 40.38 42.74
CA THR A 76 -4.60 40.75 41.56
C THR A 76 -4.07 39.52 40.82
N VAL A 77 -3.51 38.55 41.56
CA VAL A 77 -2.96 37.32 40.97
C VAL A 77 -4.06 36.43 40.39
N SER A 78 -5.24 36.36 41.04
CA SER A 78 -6.38 35.59 40.55
C SER A 78 -7.00 36.19 39.29
N CYS A 79 -7.11 37.52 39.21
CA CYS A 79 -7.52 38.21 37.98
C CYS A 79 -6.52 37.99 36.84
N LEU A 80 -5.21 38.06 37.14
CA LEU A 80 -4.17 37.81 36.14
C LEU A 80 -4.25 36.38 35.59
N LEU A 81 -4.47 35.39 36.45
CA LEU A 81 -4.68 34.00 36.06
C LEU A 81 -5.87 33.84 35.10
N VAL A 82 -7.03 34.40 35.45
CA VAL A 82 -8.23 34.33 34.59
C VAL A 82 -7.97 34.98 33.23
N VAL A 83 -7.30 36.13 33.18
CA VAL A 83 -6.96 36.81 31.92
C VAL A 83 -6.04 35.95 31.05
N VAL A 84 -4.97 35.38 31.63
CA VAL A 84 -4.02 34.52 30.90
C VAL A 84 -4.70 33.27 30.35
N LEU A 85 -5.55 32.61 31.15
CA LEU A 85 -6.26 31.42 30.73
C LEU A 85 -7.34 31.73 29.68
N MET A 86 -8.07 32.83 29.82
CA MET A 86 -9.05 33.28 28.81
C MET A 86 -8.39 33.63 27.48
N LEU A 87 -7.19 34.23 27.51
CA LEU A 87 -6.41 34.48 26.29
C LEU A 87 -6.04 33.16 25.58
N ALA A 88 -5.60 32.14 26.33
CA ALA A 88 -5.28 30.83 25.77
C ALA A 88 -6.52 30.11 25.20
N VAL A 89 -7.67 30.19 25.88
CA VAL A 89 -8.96 29.67 25.37
C VAL A 89 -9.36 30.40 24.10
N MET A 90 -9.28 31.74 24.07
CA MET A 90 -9.63 32.53 22.89
C MET A 90 -8.79 32.15 21.67
N ILE A 91 -7.46 32.04 21.84
CA ILE A 91 -6.57 31.60 20.76
C ILE A 91 -6.95 30.19 20.28
N SER A 92 -7.28 29.27 21.19
CA SER A 92 -7.74 27.93 20.83
C SER A 92 -9.08 27.96 20.06
N THR A 93 -10.07 28.71 20.53
CA THR A 93 -11.41 28.79 19.92
C THR A 93 -11.38 29.47 18.56
N CYS A 94 -10.55 30.49 18.36
CA CYS A 94 -10.42 31.16 17.07
C CYS A 94 -9.64 30.34 16.04
N ILE A 95 -8.64 29.55 16.47
CA ILE A 95 -7.77 28.80 15.54
C ILE A 95 -8.30 27.39 15.25
N SER A 96 -8.99 26.74 16.19
CA SER A 96 -9.45 25.35 16.02
C SER A 96 -10.35 25.14 14.79
N PRO A 97 -11.36 25.97 14.51
CA PRO A 97 -12.24 25.80 13.34
C PRO A 97 -11.50 25.99 12.01
N HIS A 98 -10.46 26.84 11.99
CA HIS A 98 -9.61 27.04 10.82
C HIS A 98 -8.71 25.83 10.55
N ILE A 99 -8.21 25.16 11.60
CA ILE A 99 -7.45 23.91 11.46
C ILE A 99 -8.38 22.78 10.98
N GLU A 100 -9.61 22.72 11.48
CA GLU A 100 -10.60 21.69 11.15
C GLU A 100 -11.16 21.83 9.72
N SER A 101 -11.44 23.06 9.29
CA SER A 101 -11.83 23.33 7.89
C SER A 101 -10.70 23.10 6.90
N TYR A 102 -9.43 23.27 7.32
CA TYR A 102 -8.31 22.89 6.47
C TYR A 102 -8.17 21.37 6.35
N LEU A 103 -8.46 20.57 7.39
CA LEU A 103 -8.43 19.10 7.31
C LEU A 103 -9.47 18.54 6.34
N SER A 104 -10.67 19.12 6.30
CA SER A 104 -11.71 18.68 5.36
C SER A 104 -11.38 19.03 3.89
N ILE A 105 -10.46 19.98 3.67
CA ILE A 105 -10.03 20.45 2.34
C ILE A 105 -8.61 19.96 1.98
N ALA A 106 -7.82 19.48 2.94
CA ALA A 106 -6.44 19.01 2.77
C ALA A 106 -6.33 17.80 1.83
N SER A 107 -7.44 17.09 1.61
CA SER A 107 -7.61 16.05 0.59
C SER A 107 -7.61 16.59 -0.86
N PHE A 108 -7.70 17.91 -1.07
CA PHE A 108 -7.81 18.56 -2.38
C PHE A 108 -6.76 19.65 -2.67
N VAL A 109 -5.93 20.04 -1.68
CA VAL A 109 -4.96 21.15 -1.80
C VAL A 109 -3.54 20.67 -1.46
N PRO A 110 -2.52 20.95 -2.30
CA PRO A 110 -1.12 20.64 -1.99
C PRO A 110 -0.69 21.28 -0.67
N LEU A 111 -0.15 20.46 0.24
CA LEU A 111 0.31 20.82 1.60
C LEU A 111 1.56 21.71 1.64
N GLU A 112 1.96 22.32 0.53
CA GLU A 112 3.16 23.15 0.43
C GLU A 112 2.99 24.54 1.05
N GLU A 113 1.75 25.05 1.17
CA GLU A 113 1.43 26.29 1.89
C GLU A 113 0.39 26.04 2.96
N SER A 114 0.68 25.10 3.85
CA SER A 114 -0.16 24.89 5.00
C SER A 114 -0.13 26.11 5.95
N PRO A 115 -1.28 26.69 6.33
CA PRO A 115 -1.37 27.90 7.16
C PRO A 115 -0.79 27.71 8.57
N HIS A 116 -0.44 26.49 8.96
CA HIS A 116 0.20 26.21 10.24
C HIS A 116 1.58 26.86 10.39
N PHE A 117 2.29 27.19 9.31
CA PHE A 117 3.58 27.87 9.42
C PHE A 117 3.42 29.31 9.92
N GLN A 118 2.37 30.00 9.44
CA GLN A 118 2.01 31.34 9.90
C GLN A 118 1.35 31.32 11.29
N LEU A 119 0.57 30.27 11.59
CA LEU A 119 -0.14 30.13 12.87
C LEU A 119 0.70 29.48 13.99
N LYS A 120 1.89 28.96 13.68
CA LYS A 120 2.77 28.24 14.62
C LYS A 120 3.08 29.06 15.88
N VAL A 121 3.31 30.37 15.71
CA VAL A 121 3.63 31.27 16.82
C VAL A 121 2.45 31.37 17.78
N PHE A 122 1.23 31.52 17.26
CA PHE A 122 0.03 31.60 18.09
C PHE A 122 -0.27 30.29 18.83
N ILE A 123 -0.05 29.14 18.20
CA ILE A 123 -0.24 27.82 18.83
C ILE A 123 0.76 27.61 19.97
N GLU A 124 2.03 27.97 19.77
CA GLU A 124 3.05 27.87 20.84
C GLU A 124 2.79 28.89 21.96
N LEU A 125 2.34 30.11 21.64
CA LEU A 125 1.92 31.10 22.64
C LEU A 125 0.74 30.60 23.48
N ALA A 126 -0.30 30.03 22.87
CA ALA A 126 -1.44 29.46 23.59
C ALA A 126 -1.02 28.32 24.53
N TRP A 127 -0.10 27.47 24.10
CA TRP A 127 0.43 26.39 24.93
C TRP A 127 1.25 26.93 26.13
N ILE A 128 2.13 27.92 25.91
CA ILE A 128 2.91 28.55 26.99
C ILE A 128 2.00 29.25 28.00
N PHE A 129 1.02 30.03 27.54
CA PHE A 129 0.08 30.74 28.42
C PHE A 129 -0.79 29.78 29.23
N SER A 130 -1.27 28.69 28.62
CA SER A 130 -2.10 27.69 29.30
C SER A 130 -1.31 26.82 30.30
N THR A 131 -0.18 26.28 29.87
CA THR A 131 0.46 25.15 30.57
C THR A 131 1.61 25.61 31.47
N VAL A 132 2.40 26.60 31.04
CA VAL A 132 3.55 27.07 31.82
C VAL A 132 3.12 28.18 32.78
N ILE A 133 2.53 29.24 32.24
CA ILE A 133 2.14 30.42 33.03
C ILE A 133 0.84 30.15 33.81
N GLY A 134 -0.15 29.52 33.16
CA GLY A 134 -1.44 29.21 33.76
C GLY A 134 -1.34 28.29 34.98
N ILE A 135 -0.59 27.19 34.89
CA ILE A 135 -0.42 26.26 36.03
C ILE A 135 0.35 26.93 37.18
N PHE A 136 1.40 27.70 36.86
CA PHE A 136 2.17 28.41 37.89
C PHE A 136 1.30 29.42 38.65
N LEU A 137 0.55 30.25 37.93
CA LEU A 137 -0.37 31.22 38.54
C LEU A 137 -1.51 30.51 39.30
N PHE A 138 -2.04 29.39 38.80
CA PHE A 138 -3.07 28.61 39.49
C PHE A 138 -2.59 28.07 40.84
N LEU A 139 -1.38 27.52 40.90
CA LEU A 139 -0.79 27.05 42.15
C LEU A 139 -0.55 28.21 43.13
N ALA A 140 -0.10 29.38 42.64
CA ALA A 140 0.04 30.57 43.47
C ALA A 140 -1.31 31.04 44.05
N VAL A 141 -2.37 31.03 43.24
CA VAL A 141 -3.74 31.34 43.68
C VAL A 141 -4.21 30.36 44.75
N MET A 142 -3.92 29.07 44.62
CA MET A 142 -4.28 28.07 45.64
C MET A 142 -3.60 28.32 46.99
N VAL A 143 -2.30 28.64 47.00
CA VAL A 143 -1.59 29.01 48.23
C VAL A 143 -2.19 30.26 48.85
N LEU A 144 -2.41 31.31 48.06
CA LEU A 144 -2.98 32.56 48.53
C LEU A 144 -4.41 32.38 49.03
N ALA A 145 -5.24 31.57 48.37
CA ALA A 145 -6.60 31.26 48.79
C ALA A 145 -6.63 30.58 50.17
N CYS A 146 -5.75 29.60 50.42
CA CYS A 146 -5.64 28.95 51.73
C CYS A 146 -5.20 29.94 52.82
N TRP A 147 -4.24 30.81 52.52
CA TRP A 147 -3.77 31.85 53.46
C TRP A 147 -4.85 32.88 53.78
N VAL A 148 -5.63 33.28 52.78
CA VAL A 148 -6.73 34.24 52.93
C VAL A 148 -7.91 33.61 53.69
N LYS A 149 -8.24 32.33 53.44
CA LYS A 149 -9.36 31.62 54.09
C LYS A 149 -9.08 31.20 55.53
N PHE A 150 -7.87 30.74 55.84
CA PHE A 150 -7.52 30.17 57.16
C PHE A 150 -6.75 31.12 58.09
N TRP A 151 -6.55 32.39 57.69
CA TRP A 151 -5.72 33.37 58.41
C TRP A 151 -6.00 33.43 59.93
N HIS A 152 -7.26 33.42 60.35
CA HIS A 152 -7.65 33.43 61.77
C HIS A 152 -8.18 32.10 62.31
N ALA A 153 -8.56 31.16 61.44
CA ALA A 153 -9.14 29.88 61.85
C ALA A 153 -8.07 28.90 62.37
N SER A 154 -6.92 28.84 61.70
CA SER A 154 -5.75 28.09 62.16
C SER A 154 -4.54 28.44 61.31
N GLU A 155 -3.57 29.13 61.92
CA GLU A 155 -2.28 29.44 61.28
C GLU A 155 -1.54 28.15 60.88
N SER A 156 -1.69 27.10 61.70
CA SER A 156 -1.16 25.76 61.42
C SER A 156 -1.71 25.16 60.12
N SER A 157 -2.99 25.39 59.79
CA SER A 157 -3.60 24.89 58.54
C SER A 157 -3.08 25.62 57.31
N ALA A 158 -2.90 26.95 57.40
CA ALA A 158 -2.30 27.73 56.32
C ALA A 158 -0.85 27.30 56.05
N ILE A 159 -0.05 27.13 57.11
CA ILE A 159 1.34 26.65 57.01
C ILE A 159 1.38 25.23 56.45
N ALA A 160 0.52 24.32 56.92
CA ALA A 160 0.45 22.94 56.42
C ALA A 160 0.09 22.89 54.92
N SER A 161 -0.86 23.72 54.46
CA SER A 161 -1.21 23.79 53.04
C SER A 161 -0.06 24.30 52.17
N ALA A 162 0.66 25.33 52.63
CA ALA A 162 1.85 25.85 51.94
C ALA A 162 3.00 24.84 51.91
N ALA A 163 3.19 24.08 53.00
CA ALA A 163 4.21 23.03 53.10
C ALA A 163 3.96 21.86 52.14
N VAL A 164 2.71 21.63 51.70
CA VAL A 164 2.38 20.62 50.69
C VAL A 164 2.50 21.19 49.27
N ILE A 165 1.99 22.39 49.03
CA ILE A 165 1.92 22.95 47.67
C ILE A 165 3.29 23.44 47.18
N ILE A 166 4.12 24.05 48.03
CA ILE A 166 5.42 24.61 47.61
C ILE A 166 6.37 23.52 47.06
N PRO A 167 6.58 22.37 47.73
CA PRO A 167 7.39 21.28 47.16
C PRO A 167 6.81 20.72 45.86
N SER A 168 5.48 20.61 45.75
CA SER A 168 4.83 20.14 44.52
C SER A 168 5.11 21.07 43.34
N LEU A 169 5.20 22.39 43.57
CA LEU A 169 5.60 23.38 42.57
C LEU A 169 7.04 23.15 42.10
N PHE A 170 7.99 22.93 43.02
CA PHE A 170 9.39 22.65 42.66
C PHE A 170 9.54 21.36 41.86
N VAL A 171 8.83 20.29 42.24
CA VAL A 171 8.81 19.03 41.50
C VAL A 171 8.23 19.23 40.10
N PHE A 172 7.12 19.97 39.97
CA PHE A 172 6.51 20.26 38.68
C PHE A 172 7.43 21.07 37.76
N VAL A 173 8.11 22.10 38.29
CA VAL A 173 9.09 22.90 37.56
C VAL A 173 10.29 22.05 37.13
N ALA A 174 10.81 21.20 38.03
CA ALA A 174 11.92 20.30 37.73
C ALA A 174 11.55 19.28 36.65
N LEU A 175 10.38 18.64 36.75
CA LEU A 175 9.89 17.71 35.73
C LEU A 175 9.65 18.39 34.39
N SER A 176 9.07 19.60 34.38
CA SER A 176 8.87 20.38 33.17
C SER A 176 10.20 20.74 32.50
N ALA A 177 11.21 21.14 33.29
CA ALA A 177 12.55 21.43 32.79
C ALA A 177 13.27 20.19 32.27
N LEU A 178 13.16 19.05 32.96
CA LEU A 178 13.71 17.77 32.52
C LEU A 178 13.06 17.31 31.21
N PHE A 179 11.72 17.38 31.12
CA PHE A 179 10.98 17.01 29.92
C PHE A 179 11.36 17.91 28.73
N TYR A 180 11.43 19.23 28.94
CA TYR A 180 11.89 20.18 27.92
C TYR A 180 13.32 19.87 27.48
N ARG A 181 14.22 19.60 28.42
CA ARG A 181 15.62 19.27 28.13
C ARG A 181 15.72 18.01 27.29
N THR A 182 15.00 16.94 27.65
CA THR A 182 14.98 15.66 26.91
C THR A 182 14.40 15.83 25.51
N LEU A 183 13.29 16.57 25.37
CA LEU A 183 12.67 16.83 24.07
C LEU A 183 13.58 17.67 23.17
N ALA A 184 14.23 18.69 23.73
CA ALA A 184 15.17 19.54 23.02
C ALA A 184 16.43 18.76 22.63
N THR A 185 16.97 17.88 23.49
CA THR A 185 18.13 17.04 23.13
C THR A 185 17.78 16.06 22.01
N HIS A 186 16.59 15.45 22.02
CA HIS A 186 16.15 14.60 20.92
C HIS A 186 15.97 15.38 19.61
N ALA A 187 15.38 16.58 19.66
CA ALA A 187 15.22 17.44 18.49
C ALA A 187 16.57 17.90 17.94
N VAL A 188 17.52 18.27 18.81
CA VAL A 188 18.88 18.68 18.44
C VAL A 188 19.68 17.48 17.88
N GLN A 189 19.59 16.30 18.49
CA GLN A 189 20.24 15.08 17.97
C GLN A 189 19.68 14.69 16.61
N GLN A 190 18.37 14.81 16.39
CA GLN A 190 17.76 14.52 15.10
C GLN A 190 18.15 15.55 14.03
N ALA A 191 18.24 16.83 14.41
CA ALA A 191 18.76 17.88 13.54
C ALA A 191 20.25 17.65 13.21
N GLN A 192 21.08 17.32 14.19
CA GLN A 192 22.51 17.01 13.99
C GLN A 192 22.71 15.81 13.07
N ARG A 193 21.97 14.70 13.26
CA ARG A 193 22.02 13.55 12.33
C ARG A 193 21.60 13.93 10.91
N THR A 194 20.68 14.87 10.76
CA THR A 194 20.24 15.36 9.46
C THR A 194 21.32 16.25 8.83
N ILE A 195 21.96 17.11 9.62
CA ILE A 195 23.06 17.99 9.20
C ILE A 195 24.30 17.16 8.84
N GLU A 196 24.74 16.24 9.70
CA GLU A 196 25.89 15.35 9.40
C GLU A 196 25.67 14.54 8.12
N ARG A 197 24.43 14.11 7.84
CA ARG A 197 24.09 13.43 6.59
C ARG A 197 24.08 14.36 5.38
N LEU A 198 23.67 15.62 5.57
CA LEU A 198 23.72 16.63 4.53
C LEU A 198 25.16 17.08 4.25
N ASP A 199 25.99 17.24 5.28
CA ASP A 199 27.43 17.49 5.16
C ASP A 199 28.12 16.31 4.50
N LEU A 200 27.84 15.04 4.88
CA LEU A 200 28.36 13.87 4.16
C LEU A 200 27.94 13.84 2.68
N ARG A 201 26.75 14.34 2.35
CA ARG A 201 26.27 14.46 0.97
C ARG A 201 26.91 15.65 0.26
N MET A 202 27.14 16.75 0.96
CA MET A 202 27.75 17.97 0.43
C MET A 202 29.24 17.77 0.22
N ASP A 203 29.95 17.14 1.16
CA ASP A 203 31.33 16.68 1.04
C ASP A 203 31.48 15.70 -0.13
N ARG A 204 30.52 14.80 -0.39
CA ARG A 204 30.53 13.95 -1.59
C ARG A 204 30.33 14.74 -2.89
N LEU A 205 29.56 15.83 -2.85
CA LEU A 205 29.36 16.72 -3.99
C LEU A 205 30.57 17.65 -4.21
N GLU A 206 31.21 18.13 -3.14
CA GLU A 206 32.38 19.02 -3.12
C GLU A 206 33.69 18.25 -3.39
N ALA A 207 33.79 16.98 -2.97
CA ALA A 207 34.93 16.10 -3.24
C ALA A 207 35.04 15.65 -4.72
N GLY A 208 34.20 16.15 -5.63
CA GLY A 208 34.46 16.07 -7.05
C GLY A 208 34.29 14.69 -7.70
N GLN A 209 33.30 13.90 -7.28
CA GLN A 209 32.91 12.70 -8.06
C GLN A 209 32.08 13.02 -9.32
N LEU A 210 31.90 14.31 -9.65
CA LEU A 210 31.49 14.77 -10.99
C LEU A 210 32.68 15.29 -11.84
N THR A 211 33.93 15.17 -11.36
CA THR A 211 35.13 15.67 -12.05
C THR A 211 36.16 14.59 -12.39
N SER A 212 35.73 13.34 -12.65
CA SER A 212 36.51 12.38 -13.47
C SER A 212 35.84 12.02 -14.80
N THR A 213 34.60 12.45 -15.04
CA THR A 213 33.87 12.15 -16.28
C THR A 213 34.34 12.99 -17.48
N ALA A 214 34.96 14.15 -17.24
CA ALA A 214 35.39 15.08 -18.29
C ALA A 214 36.59 14.59 -19.12
N GLN A 215 37.50 13.77 -18.58
CA GLN A 215 38.66 13.29 -19.34
C GLN A 215 38.38 12.03 -20.20
N VAL A 216 37.22 11.38 -20.00
CA VAL A 216 36.73 10.31 -20.89
C VAL A 216 35.63 10.82 -21.85
N ALA A 217 35.07 12.00 -21.59
CA ALA A 217 34.03 12.63 -22.41
C ALA A 217 34.51 13.11 -23.79
N GLU A 218 35.83 13.12 -24.08
CA GLU A 218 36.35 13.56 -25.38
C GLU A 218 36.28 12.51 -26.50
N ALA A 219 35.77 11.30 -26.24
CA ALA A 219 35.74 10.24 -27.25
C ALA A 219 34.35 9.80 -27.76
N MET A 220 33.24 10.21 -27.15
CA MET A 220 31.89 9.83 -27.60
C MET A 220 30.90 10.99 -27.41
N SER A 221 29.99 11.18 -28.37
CA SER A 221 29.13 12.37 -28.45
C SER A 221 28.35 12.62 -27.14
N SER A 222 28.23 13.89 -26.74
CA SER A 222 27.56 14.35 -25.51
C SER A 222 26.08 13.99 -25.40
N HIS A 223 25.51 13.26 -26.36
CA HIS A 223 24.08 12.94 -26.42
C HIS A 223 23.68 11.65 -25.69
N ASP A 224 24.60 10.75 -25.35
CA ASP A 224 24.28 9.43 -24.74
C ASP A 224 24.54 9.34 -23.21
N PHE A 225 24.78 10.47 -22.53
CA PHE A 225 24.86 10.51 -21.06
C PHE A 225 23.53 10.91 -20.42
N PHE A 226 23.13 10.17 -19.39
CA PHE A 226 21.96 10.44 -18.54
C PHE A 226 22.34 10.40 -17.07
N ASP A 227 21.87 11.38 -16.29
CA ASP A 227 22.10 11.42 -14.84
C ASP A 227 21.42 10.25 -14.13
N PHE A 228 20.24 9.87 -14.61
CA PHE A 228 19.46 8.76 -14.07
C PHE A 228 19.02 7.83 -15.20
N VAL A 229 19.28 6.54 -15.06
CA VAL A 229 18.78 5.51 -15.98
C VAL A 229 17.94 4.51 -15.20
N ILE A 230 16.77 4.17 -15.73
CA ILE A 230 15.80 3.27 -15.10
C ILE A 230 15.54 2.12 -16.06
N VAL A 231 15.62 0.88 -15.57
CA VAL A 231 15.47 -0.32 -16.40
C VAL A 231 14.22 -1.08 -16.01
N GLY A 232 13.22 -1.03 -16.89
CA GLY A 232 11.94 -1.73 -16.79
C GLY A 232 10.75 -0.77 -16.80
N GLY A 233 9.94 -0.80 -17.87
CA GLY A 233 8.73 0.02 -18.04
C GLY A 233 7.50 -0.42 -17.25
N GLY A 234 7.68 -1.27 -16.22
CA GLY A 234 6.62 -1.65 -15.30
C GLY A 234 6.31 -0.54 -14.28
N ILE A 235 5.31 -0.77 -13.43
CA ILE A 235 4.81 0.24 -12.49
C ILE A 235 5.90 0.86 -11.61
N ALA A 236 6.85 0.05 -11.12
CA ALA A 236 7.95 0.53 -10.28
C ALA A 236 8.89 1.48 -11.05
N GLY A 237 9.20 1.18 -12.30
CA GLY A 237 10.08 2.01 -13.13
C GLY A 237 9.40 3.28 -13.60
N VAL A 238 8.12 3.20 -13.99
CA VAL A 238 7.33 4.37 -14.41
C VAL A 238 7.14 5.33 -13.24
N VAL A 239 6.76 4.85 -12.06
CA VAL A 239 6.62 5.70 -10.86
C VAL A 239 7.96 6.30 -10.45
N CYS A 240 9.06 5.55 -10.57
CA CYS A 240 10.40 6.06 -10.32
C CYS A 240 10.77 7.20 -11.29
N ALA A 241 10.53 7.01 -12.59
CA ALA A 241 10.80 8.00 -13.63
C ALA A 241 9.93 9.24 -13.46
N GLU A 242 8.62 9.07 -13.24
CA GLU A 242 7.65 10.14 -12.99
C GLU A 242 8.08 11.00 -11.79
N THR A 243 8.39 10.35 -10.66
CA THR A 243 8.80 11.03 -9.44
C THR A 243 10.11 11.81 -9.63
N LEU A 244 11.09 11.22 -10.31
CA LEU A 244 12.36 11.91 -10.59
C LEU A 244 12.17 13.11 -11.51
N CYS A 245 11.37 12.96 -12.58
CA CYS A 245 11.13 14.04 -13.52
C CYS A 245 10.39 15.22 -12.86
N GLU A 246 9.38 14.95 -12.02
CA GLU A 246 8.67 15.99 -11.26
C GLU A 246 9.58 16.70 -10.23
N LEU A 247 10.56 15.99 -9.64
CA LEU A 247 11.54 16.60 -8.74
C LEU A 247 12.56 17.48 -9.48
N ILE A 248 12.96 17.11 -10.71
CA ILE A 248 13.96 17.84 -11.51
C ILE A 248 13.32 19.07 -12.16
N ARG A 249 12.20 18.87 -12.87
CA ARG A 249 11.43 19.92 -13.53
C ARG A 249 9.94 19.72 -13.23
N PRO A 250 9.41 20.42 -12.21
CA PRO A 250 7.99 20.36 -11.89
C PRO A 250 7.16 20.76 -13.11
N SER A 251 6.42 19.82 -13.67
CA SER A 251 5.64 20.05 -14.88
C SER A 251 4.28 20.61 -14.50
N ARG A 252 4.09 21.90 -14.81
CA ARG A 252 2.79 22.57 -14.98
C ARG A 252 1.84 22.72 -13.77
N PHE A 253 2.17 22.28 -12.55
CA PHE A 253 1.28 22.52 -11.39
C PHE A 253 1.92 23.17 -10.15
N GLY A 254 3.24 23.23 -10.05
CA GLY A 254 3.94 23.99 -9.02
C GLY A 254 4.59 25.23 -9.63
N GLY A 255 4.12 26.43 -9.30
CA GLY A 255 4.73 27.71 -9.70
C GLY A 255 6.10 27.99 -9.06
N GLY A 256 6.85 26.94 -8.70
CA GLY A 256 8.17 27.04 -8.11
C GLY A 256 9.22 27.29 -9.18
N GLN A 257 10.05 28.31 -8.98
CA GLN A 257 11.27 28.47 -9.77
C GLN A 257 12.15 27.23 -9.58
N SER A 258 12.43 26.51 -10.66
CA SER A 258 13.42 25.42 -10.67
C SER A 258 14.77 25.97 -10.26
N LYS A 259 15.40 25.37 -9.23
CA LYS A 259 16.82 25.53 -8.97
C LYS A 259 17.62 24.74 -10.02
N GLY A 260 17.73 25.29 -11.22
CA GLY A 260 18.86 25.14 -12.16
C GLY A 260 19.55 23.78 -12.39
N TYR A 261 18.95 22.64 -12.11
CA TYR A 261 19.54 21.33 -12.41
C TYR A 261 18.98 20.81 -13.74
N ASP A 262 19.84 20.76 -14.75
CA ASP A 262 19.51 20.25 -16.09
C ASP A 262 19.82 18.75 -16.19
N ALA A 263 19.20 17.96 -15.29
CA ALA A 263 19.43 16.52 -15.22
C ALA A 263 18.57 15.76 -16.24
N ARG A 264 19.16 14.76 -16.90
CA ARG A 264 18.50 13.89 -17.88
C ARG A 264 18.15 12.53 -17.27
N VAL A 265 16.97 12.04 -17.60
CA VAL A 265 16.44 10.74 -17.17
C VAL A 265 16.21 9.87 -18.40
N ALA A 266 16.70 8.63 -18.39
CA ALA A 266 16.35 7.61 -19.37
C ALA A 266 15.52 6.50 -18.74
N LEU A 267 14.46 6.07 -19.42
CA LEU A 267 13.72 4.85 -19.10
C LEU A 267 13.92 3.83 -20.22
N VAL A 268 14.50 2.68 -19.90
CA VAL A 268 14.63 1.54 -20.83
C VAL A 268 13.47 0.58 -20.57
N SER A 269 12.61 0.38 -21.56
CA SER A 269 11.45 -0.50 -21.50
C SER A 269 11.53 -1.54 -22.62
N ALA A 270 11.34 -2.82 -22.30
CA ALA A 270 11.30 -3.87 -23.31
C ALA A 270 10.03 -3.80 -24.18
N THR A 271 9.01 -3.05 -23.75
CA THR A 271 7.73 -2.87 -24.46
C THR A 271 7.45 -1.39 -24.78
N PRO A 272 6.71 -1.11 -25.87
CA PRO A 272 6.35 0.26 -26.27
C PRO A 272 5.24 0.87 -25.39
N THR A 273 4.61 0.07 -24.52
CA THR A 273 3.61 0.50 -23.56
C THR A 273 4.22 0.60 -22.17
N VAL A 274 3.80 1.62 -21.41
CA VAL A 274 4.16 1.86 -20.02
C VAL A 274 2.92 1.86 -19.13
N LYS A 275 3.06 1.41 -17.87
CA LYS A 275 1.97 1.41 -16.89
C LYS A 275 2.11 2.55 -15.91
N THR A 276 1.16 3.49 -15.92
CA THR A 276 1.10 4.62 -14.99
C THR A 276 0.00 4.40 -13.96
N THR A 277 0.17 4.97 -12.77
CA THR A 277 -0.87 5.00 -11.74
C THR A 277 -1.79 6.20 -11.93
N VAL A 278 -3.10 5.99 -11.87
CA VAL A 278 -4.12 7.05 -11.90
C VAL A 278 -5.03 6.93 -10.69
N ASN A 279 -5.78 8.00 -10.38
CA ASN A 279 -6.76 8.02 -9.28
C ASN A 279 -6.20 7.58 -7.91
N LEU A 280 -4.98 8.01 -7.57
CA LEU A 280 -4.40 7.78 -6.24
C LEU A 280 -5.32 8.37 -5.15
N ARG A 281 -5.78 7.52 -4.24
CA ARG A 281 -6.62 7.81 -3.08
C ARG A 281 -5.96 7.22 -1.85
N ARG A 282 -5.76 8.04 -0.83
CA ARG A 282 -5.31 7.55 0.47
C ARG A 282 -6.52 7.03 1.25
N ILE A 283 -6.50 5.76 1.64
CA ILE A 283 -7.54 5.13 2.46
C ILE A 283 -7.23 5.34 3.93
N THR A 284 -5.98 5.12 4.35
CA THR A 284 -5.53 5.30 5.73
C THR A 284 -4.18 6.01 5.78
N ASN A 285 -3.57 6.13 6.96
CA ASN A 285 -2.23 6.72 7.03
C ASN A 285 -1.18 5.88 6.29
N MET A 286 -1.38 4.57 6.16
CA MET A 286 -0.42 3.65 5.56
C MET A 286 -0.96 2.92 4.31
N ILE A 287 -2.23 3.11 3.95
CA ILE A 287 -2.89 2.42 2.83
C ILE A 287 -3.28 3.43 1.75
N GLU A 288 -2.86 3.13 0.53
CA GLU A 288 -3.21 3.87 -0.68
C GLU A 288 -3.88 2.94 -1.69
N SER A 289 -4.89 3.49 -2.36
CA SER A 289 -5.55 2.92 -3.53
C SER A 289 -5.23 3.75 -4.76
N PHE A 290 -5.14 3.11 -5.91
CA PHE A 290 -4.82 3.71 -7.20
C PHE A 290 -5.26 2.74 -8.29
N ASP A 291 -5.66 3.28 -9.44
CA ASP A 291 -5.92 2.51 -10.64
C ASP A 291 -4.63 2.44 -11.47
N VAL A 292 -4.50 1.40 -12.28
CA VAL A 292 -3.40 1.28 -13.26
C VAL A 292 -3.97 1.59 -14.65
N SER A 293 -3.26 2.41 -15.41
CA SER A 293 -3.58 2.74 -16.79
C SER A 293 -2.39 2.42 -17.70
N GLU A 294 -2.67 1.92 -18.89
CA GLU A 294 -1.67 1.70 -19.93
C GLU A 294 -1.59 2.92 -20.86
N ALA A 295 -0.39 3.41 -21.09
CA ALA A 295 -0.12 4.51 -22.00
C ALA A 295 0.99 4.14 -22.99
N SER A 296 0.97 4.75 -24.17
CA SER A 296 2.10 4.69 -25.11
C SER A 296 3.31 5.41 -24.49
N ALA A 297 4.47 4.77 -24.51
CA ALA A 297 5.73 5.34 -24.01
C ALA A 297 6.00 6.72 -24.62
N ASN A 298 5.80 6.86 -25.94
CA ASN A 298 6.07 8.12 -26.65
C ASN A 298 5.18 9.25 -26.12
N VAL A 299 3.86 9.02 -26.03
CA VAL A 299 2.89 10.02 -25.53
C VAL A 299 3.16 10.37 -24.08
N TRP A 300 3.54 9.38 -23.27
CA TRP A 300 3.86 9.60 -21.86
C TRP A 300 5.13 10.46 -21.70
N SER A 301 6.16 10.24 -22.52
CA SER A 301 7.41 11.00 -22.51
C SER A 301 7.26 12.48 -22.85
N GLU A 302 6.24 12.84 -23.67
CA GLU A 302 5.94 14.23 -24.04
C GLU A 302 5.59 15.12 -22.83
N THR A 303 5.26 14.51 -21.69
CA THR A 303 5.00 15.23 -20.42
C THR A 303 6.24 15.97 -19.91
N TRP A 304 7.44 15.42 -20.13
CA TRP A 304 8.72 15.98 -19.66
C TRP A 304 9.71 16.18 -20.82
N PRO A 305 9.42 17.09 -21.76
CA PRO A 305 10.23 17.27 -22.96
C PRO A 305 11.66 17.70 -22.59
N GLY A 306 12.65 17.04 -23.19
CA GLY A 306 14.07 17.31 -22.96
C GLY A 306 14.57 16.94 -21.55
N THR A 307 13.77 16.24 -20.75
CA THR A 307 14.18 15.73 -19.42
C THR A 307 14.14 14.21 -19.41
N LEU A 308 13.04 13.63 -19.90
CA LEU A 308 12.84 12.19 -19.99
C LEU A 308 13.02 11.71 -21.43
N GLU A 309 13.81 10.66 -21.61
CA GLU A 309 13.95 9.92 -22.86
C GLU A 309 13.60 8.45 -22.61
N ILE A 310 12.88 7.82 -23.53
CA ILE A 310 12.46 6.43 -23.39
C ILE A 310 13.03 5.59 -24.52
N PHE A 311 13.69 4.50 -24.16
CA PHE A 311 14.22 3.51 -25.08
C PHE A 311 13.34 2.27 -25.05
N CYS A 312 12.70 1.94 -26.18
CA CYS A 312 12.02 0.67 -26.36
C CYS A 312 13.04 -0.40 -26.77
N ASP A 313 13.75 -0.97 -25.79
CA ASP A 313 14.87 -1.88 -25.98
C ASP A 313 15.08 -2.74 -24.72
N THR A 314 15.92 -3.77 -24.80
CA THR A 314 16.26 -4.66 -23.68
C THR A 314 17.72 -4.47 -23.28
N VAL A 315 18.00 -4.41 -21.97
CA VAL A 315 19.38 -4.37 -21.47
C VAL A 315 20.01 -5.75 -21.63
N ARG A 316 21.17 -5.79 -22.28
CA ARG A 316 21.96 -7.02 -22.48
C ARG A 316 23.11 -7.13 -21.49
N ARG A 317 23.82 -6.03 -21.24
CA ARG A 317 25.01 -5.98 -20.38
C ARG A 317 25.05 -4.68 -19.58
N LEU A 318 25.57 -4.76 -18.36
CA LEU A 318 25.85 -3.69 -17.44
C LEU A 318 27.36 -3.70 -17.14
N ASP A 319 28.01 -2.56 -17.26
CA ASP A 319 29.39 -2.34 -16.84
C ASP A 319 29.42 -1.28 -15.72
N PRO A 320 29.40 -1.71 -14.45
CA PRO A 320 29.36 -0.78 -13.33
C PRO A 320 30.61 0.08 -13.19
N THR A 321 31.77 -0.46 -13.57
CA THR A 321 33.04 0.27 -13.45
C THR A 321 33.11 1.42 -14.44
N ALA A 322 32.62 1.20 -15.67
CA ALA A 322 32.57 2.22 -16.70
C ALA A 322 31.30 3.09 -16.65
N HIS A 323 30.32 2.74 -15.81
CA HIS A 323 28.99 3.33 -15.79
C HIS A 323 28.28 3.27 -17.16
N LEU A 324 28.30 2.09 -17.78
CA LEU A 324 27.71 1.86 -19.11
C LEU A 324 26.64 0.76 -19.07
N ILE A 325 25.56 0.96 -19.81
CA ILE A 325 24.61 -0.10 -20.14
C ILE A 325 24.59 -0.34 -21.65
N TYR A 326 24.53 -1.60 -22.04
CA TYR A 326 24.47 -2.04 -23.43
C TYR A 326 23.07 -2.58 -23.69
N LEU A 327 22.42 -2.04 -24.72
CA LEU A 327 21.11 -2.49 -25.14
C LEU A 327 21.22 -3.47 -26.31
N GLU A 328 20.20 -4.30 -26.51
CA GLU A 328 20.19 -5.36 -27.52
C GLU A 328 20.07 -4.77 -28.93
N GLU A 329 19.05 -3.94 -29.18
CA GLU A 329 18.75 -3.40 -30.52
C GLU A 329 19.74 -2.29 -30.93
N ARG A 330 20.19 -1.45 -29.99
CA ARG A 330 21.27 -0.46 -30.26
C ARG A 330 22.62 -1.10 -30.57
N GLY A 331 22.82 -2.36 -30.19
CA GLY A 331 24.07 -3.08 -30.38
C GLY A 331 25.21 -2.63 -29.43
N PRO A 332 26.35 -3.34 -29.47
CA PRO A 332 27.44 -3.17 -28.50
C PRO A 332 28.24 -1.87 -28.66
N ASP A 333 28.18 -1.24 -29.83
CA ASP A 333 29.00 -0.07 -30.18
C ASP A 333 28.37 1.26 -29.73
N SER A 334 27.13 1.26 -29.22
CA SER A 334 26.41 2.44 -28.75
C SER A 334 25.82 2.23 -27.34
N PRO A 335 26.66 2.05 -26.31
CA PRO A 335 26.19 1.97 -24.93
C PRO A 335 25.67 3.32 -24.42
N ILE A 336 24.73 3.26 -23.48
CA ILE A 336 24.27 4.44 -22.74
C ILE A 336 25.10 4.59 -21.48
N ARG A 337 25.54 5.82 -21.21
CA ARG A 337 26.28 6.15 -19.98
C ARG A 337 25.33 6.69 -18.91
N TYR A 338 25.49 6.22 -17.67
CA TYR A 338 24.62 6.59 -16.56
C TYR A 338 25.37 7.26 -15.40
N GLY A 339 24.73 8.22 -14.72
CA GLY A 339 25.16 8.69 -13.41
C GLY A 339 24.77 7.68 -12.33
N ARG A 340 23.46 7.42 -12.23
CA ARG A 340 22.85 6.42 -11.35
C ARG A 340 21.91 5.52 -12.13
N LEU A 341 21.85 4.24 -11.76
CA LEU A 341 21.02 3.23 -12.41
C LEU A 341 20.01 2.65 -11.42
N CYS A 342 18.73 2.53 -11.82
CA CYS A 342 17.71 1.85 -11.03
C CYS A 342 17.13 0.66 -11.79
N LEU A 343 17.25 -0.53 -11.21
CA LEU A 343 16.71 -1.77 -11.76
C LEU A 343 15.28 -2.00 -11.26
N THR A 344 14.31 -1.99 -12.18
CA THR A 344 12.87 -2.18 -11.92
C THR A 344 12.29 -3.26 -12.81
N THR A 345 13.05 -4.34 -13.00
CA THR A 345 12.79 -5.44 -13.96
C THR A 345 11.68 -6.40 -13.53
N GLY A 346 11.15 -6.27 -12.31
CA GLY A 346 9.99 -7.02 -11.85
C GLY A 346 10.25 -8.50 -11.58
N ALA A 347 9.29 -9.36 -11.96
CA ALA A 347 9.34 -10.80 -11.72
C ALA A 347 8.66 -11.59 -12.85
N VAL A 348 9.09 -12.85 -13.01
CA VAL A 348 8.59 -13.84 -13.99
C VAL A 348 7.84 -14.98 -13.29
N PRO A 349 6.81 -15.59 -13.92
CA PRO A 349 6.12 -16.75 -13.38
C PRO A 349 7.05 -17.94 -13.13
N ARG A 350 6.89 -18.60 -11.98
CA ARG A 350 7.45 -19.93 -11.77
C ARG A 350 6.58 -20.96 -12.49
N LEU A 351 7.14 -21.60 -13.52
CA LEU A 351 6.47 -22.67 -14.26
C LEU A 351 6.81 -24.05 -13.68
N ILE A 352 5.79 -24.87 -13.44
CA ILE A 352 5.95 -26.26 -12.97
C ILE A 352 6.58 -27.20 -14.00
N ALA A 353 6.45 -26.89 -15.30
CA ALA A 353 7.16 -27.56 -16.39
C ALA A 353 7.44 -26.53 -17.50
N LYS A 354 8.68 -26.02 -17.54
CA LYS A 354 9.08 -24.88 -18.39
C LYS A 354 9.01 -25.18 -19.90
N GLU A 355 9.27 -26.41 -20.29
CA GLU A 355 9.38 -26.81 -21.70
C GLU A 355 8.07 -27.38 -22.27
N ASN A 356 7.04 -27.57 -21.43
CA ASN A 356 5.79 -28.16 -21.88
C ASN A 356 4.87 -27.09 -22.52
N PRO A 357 4.48 -27.23 -23.80
CA PRO A 357 3.71 -26.20 -24.51
C PRO A 357 2.29 -26.02 -23.96
N PHE A 358 1.75 -27.00 -23.24
CA PHE A 358 0.42 -26.95 -22.62
C PHE A 358 0.44 -26.32 -21.22
N VAL A 359 1.60 -25.94 -20.70
CA VAL A 359 1.75 -25.24 -19.43
C VAL A 359 1.93 -23.74 -19.68
N ILE A 360 1.11 -22.92 -19.03
CA ILE A 360 1.18 -21.46 -19.13
C ILE A 360 1.25 -20.83 -17.74
N GLY A 361 2.05 -19.77 -17.60
CA GLY A 361 2.01 -18.87 -16.44
C GLY A 361 1.35 -17.55 -16.83
N LEU A 362 0.66 -16.91 -15.88
CA LEU A 362 0.08 -15.59 -16.08
C LEU A 362 0.88 -14.53 -15.33
N ARG A 363 1.26 -13.45 -16.03
CA ARG A 363 1.94 -12.30 -15.41
C ARG A 363 1.59 -10.98 -16.08
N ASP A 364 1.59 -10.95 -17.39
CA ASP A 364 1.53 -9.76 -18.25
C ASP A 364 0.36 -9.80 -19.26
N THR A 365 0.11 -8.68 -19.93
CA THR A 365 -1.00 -8.51 -20.88
C THR A 365 -0.94 -9.53 -22.02
N GLU A 366 0.25 -9.92 -22.44
CA GLU A 366 0.57 -10.85 -23.51
C GLU A 366 0.27 -12.29 -23.09
N SER A 367 0.73 -12.72 -21.90
CA SER A 367 0.41 -14.04 -21.34
C SER A 367 -1.09 -14.20 -21.09
N LEU A 368 -1.79 -13.12 -20.74
CA LEU A 368 -3.25 -13.13 -20.65
C LEU A 368 -3.93 -13.29 -22.02
N ALA A 369 -3.46 -12.58 -23.05
CA ALA A 369 -4.00 -12.76 -24.41
C ALA A 369 -3.77 -14.19 -24.92
N ALA A 370 -2.59 -14.76 -24.67
CA ALA A 370 -2.26 -16.15 -24.97
C ALA A 370 -3.18 -17.12 -24.20
N PHE A 371 -3.42 -16.87 -22.91
CA PHE A 371 -4.34 -17.64 -22.09
C PHE A 371 -5.78 -17.57 -22.61
N GLN A 372 -6.29 -16.38 -22.93
CA GLN A 372 -7.63 -16.19 -23.52
C GLN A 372 -7.80 -16.99 -24.81
N THR A 373 -6.77 -17.00 -25.65
CA THR A 373 -6.78 -17.72 -26.93
C THR A 373 -6.84 -19.22 -26.71
N ARG A 374 -5.98 -19.76 -25.85
CA ARG A 374 -5.94 -21.20 -25.51
C ARG A 374 -7.19 -21.66 -24.77
N LEU A 375 -7.76 -20.78 -23.94
CA LEU A 375 -8.95 -21.09 -23.15
C LEU A 375 -10.16 -21.37 -24.03
N ARG A 376 -10.34 -20.68 -25.17
CA ARG A 376 -11.50 -20.82 -26.07
C ARG A 376 -11.81 -22.27 -26.46
N ASP A 377 -10.78 -23.07 -26.70
CA ASP A 377 -10.89 -24.47 -27.13
C ASP A 377 -10.74 -25.48 -25.97
N THR A 378 -10.55 -24.99 -24.74
CA THR A 378 -10.27 -25.81 -23.57
C THR A 378 -11.54 -26.44 -23.00
N ARG A 379 -11.59 -27.77 -22.93
CA ARG A 379 -12.66 -28.54 -22.27
C ARG A 379 -12.40 -28.69 -20.78
N ARG A 380 -11.15 -29.01 -20.44
CA ARG A 380 -10.66 -29.13 -19.06
C ARG A 380 -9.31 -28.47 -18.90
N MET A 381 -9.15 -27.71 -17.81
CA MET A 381 -7.87 -27.17 -17.36
C MET A 381 -7.49 -27.68 -15.97
N VAL A 382 -6.19 -27.85 -15.74
CA VAL A 382 -5.63 -28.04 -14.40
C VAL A 382 -5.00 -26.72 -13.95
N LEU A 383 -5.47 -26.17 -12.85
CA LEU A 383 -4.94 -24.97 -12.21
C LEU A 383 -4.05 -25.39 -11.04
N VAL A 384 -2.81 -24.91 -11.01
CA VAL A 384 -1.83 -25.29 -9.98
C VAL A 384 -1.36 -24.07 -9.21
N GLY A 385 -1.50 -24.11 -7.90
CA GLY A 385 -1.05 -23.05 -6.99
C GLY A 385 -2.21 -22.37 -6.27
N ASN A 386 -1.91 -21.71 -5.14
CA ASN A 386 -2.91 -21.25 -4.18
C ASN A 386 -2.85 -19.73 -3.94
N GLY A 387 -2.27 -18.99 -4.89
CA GLY A 387 -2.07 -17.54 -4.80
C GLY A 387 -3.27 -16.72 -5.30
N GLY A 388 -3.12 -15.39 -5.31
CA GLY A 388 -4.18 -14.46 -5.76
C GLY A 388 -4.61 -14.73 -7.20
N ILE A 389 -3.66 -14.86 -8.13
CA ILE A 389 -3.93 -15.17 -9.54
C ILE A 389 -4.70 -16.50 -9.68
N ALA A 390 -4.29 -17.55 -8.97
CA ALA A 390 -4.99 -18.84 -9.02
C ALA A 390 -6.44 -18.70 -8.53
N THR A 391 -6.62 -18.00 -7.42
CA THR A 391 -7.93 -17.75 -6.81
C THR A 391 -8.85 -16.97 -7.75
N GLU A 392 -8.31 -15.97 -8.44
CA GLU A 392 -9.04 -15.18 -9.43
C GLU A 392 -9.39 -16.00 -10.68
N ILE A 393 -8.47 -16.83 -11.20
CA ILE A 393 -8.77 -17.74 -12.32
C ILE A 393 -9.87 -18.74 -11.95
N ALA A 394 -9.77 -19.36 -10.77
CA ALA A 394 -10.77 -20.32 -10.28
C ALA A 394 -12.15 -19.68 -10.10
N HIS A 395 -12.19 -18.35 -9.93
CA HIS A 395 -13.42 -17.58 -9.87
C HIS A 395 -13.89 -17.16 -11.26
N GLU A 396 -13.09 -16.49 -12.06
CA GLU A 396 -13.50 -15.78 -13.28
C GLU A 396 -13.65 -16.69 -14.52
N VAL A 397 -12.95 -17.82 -14.57
CA VAL A 397 -13.02 -18.73 -15.72
C VAL A 397 -14.33 -19.52 -15.72
N THR A 398 -14.99 -19.57 -16.88
CA THR A 398 -16.25 -20.28 -17.13
C THR A 398 -16.15 -21.16 -18.38
N GLY A 399 -17.16 -22.00 -18.65
CA GLY A 399 -17.21 -22.79 -19.91
C GLY A 399 -16.15 -23.89 -20.05
N CYS A 400 -15.46 -24.27 -18.98
CA CYS A 400 -14.57 -25.44 -18.95
C CYS A 400 -14.57 -26.09 -17.55
N GLN A 401 -14.11 -27.33 -17.46
CA GLN A 401 -13.83 -28.02 -16.19
C GLN A 401 -12.50 -27.53 -15.61
N ILE A 402 -12.50 -27.07 -14.36
CA ILE A 402 -11.31 -26.60 -13.65
C ILE A 402 -10.99 -27.59 -12.53
N VAL A 403 -9.84 -28.25 -12.62
CA VAL A 403 -9.26 -29.04 -11.52
C VAL A 403 -8.19 -28.19 -10.85
N TRP A 404 -8.49 -27.67 -9.66
CA TRP A 404 -7.60 -26.79 -8.91
C TRP A 404 -6.81 -27.59 -7.87
N ALA A 405 -5.54 -27.86 -8.16
CA ALA A 405 -4.62 -28.58 -7.30
C ALA A 405 -3.86 -27.62 -6.38
N ILE A 406 -4.01 -27.80 -5.06
CA ILE A 406 -3.35 -26.99 -4.03
C ILE A 406 -2.64 -27.86 -3.01
N LYS A 407 -1.47 -27.38 -2.56
CA LYS A 407 -0.63 -28.07 -1.56
C LYS A 407 -1.15 -27.93 -0.13
N ASP A 408 -2.05 -26.98 0.08
CA ASP A 408 -2.56 -26.59 1.39
C ASP A 408 -3.94 -27.25 1.64
N ASN A 409 -4.41 -27.20 2.88
CA ASN A 409 -5.71 -27.73 3.30
C ASN A 409 -6.88 -26.75 3.11
N SER A 410 -6.59 -25.53 2.65
CA SER A 410 -7.53 -24.46 2.40
C SER A 410 -7.09 -23.65 1.17
N ILE A 411 -8.03 -22.99 0.52
CA ILE A 411 -7.71 -22.06 -0.58
C ILE A 411 -7.16 -20.74 -0.03
N SER A 412 -6.43 -19.99 -0.87
CA SER A 412 -5.88 -18.66 -0.57
C SER A 412 -5.02 -18.58 0.71
N THR A 413 -4.47 -19.71 1.17
CA THR A 413 -3.66 -19.81 2.41
C THR A 413 -2.51 -18.80 2.52
N PRO A 414 -1.84 -18.36 1.43
CA PRO A 414 -0.85 -17.30 1.55
C PRO A 414 -1.38 -15.97 2.11
N PHE A 415 -2.70 -15.76 2.15
CA PHE A 415 -3.35 -14.51 2.55
C PHE A 415 -4.47 -14.68 3.57
N LEU A 416 -5.19 -15.81 3.50
CA LEU A 416 -6.43 -16.02 4.23
C LEU A 416 -6.34 -17.23 5.14
N ASP A 417 -6.98 -17.10 6.29
CA ASP A 417 -7.27 -18.26 7.15
C ASP A 417 -8.40 -19.13 6.54
N PRO A 418 -8.60 -20.37 7.04
CA PRO A 418 -9.63 -21.26 6.53
C PRO A 418 -11.07 -20.74 6.62
N ALA A 419 -11.40 -19.88 7.59
CA ALA A 419 -12.73 -19.33 7.75
C ALA A 419 -13.02 -18.26 6.68
N ALA A 420 -12.06 -17.35 6.45
CA ALA A 420 -12.08 -16.38 5.37
C ALA A 420 -12.11 -17.04 3.98
N ALA A 421 -11.33 -18.10 3.78
CA ALA A 421 -11.33 -18.90 2.55
C ALA A 421 -12.71 -19.55 2.29
N LYS A 422 -13.33 -20.11 3.33
CA LYS A 422 -14.68 -20.67 3.26
C LYS A 422 -15.72 -19.59 2.95
N PHE A 423 -15.60 -18.40 3.54
CA PHE A 423 -16.46 -17.26 3.22
C PHE A 423 -16.43 -16.94 1.72
N LEU A 424 -15.25 -16.89 1.08
CA LEU A 424 -15.14 -16.64 -0.36
C LEU A 424 -15.81 -17.72 -1.21
N LEU A 425 -15.64 -18.99 -0.86
CA LEU A 425 -16.30 -20.11 -1.56
C LEU A 425 -17.84 -20.04 -1.43
N CYS A 426 -18.35 -19.74 -0.23
CA CYS A 426 -19.78 -19.59 0.01
C CYS A 426 -20.35 -18.34 -0.67
N ALA A 427 -19.65 -17.21 -0.63
CA ALA A 427 -20.05 -15.98 -1.32
C ALA A 427 -20.19 -16.22 -2.84
N ARG A 428 -19.26 -16.99 -3.42
CA ARG A 428 -19.34 -17.43 -4.81
C ARG A 428 -20.57 -18.31 -5.07
N GLU A 429 -20.89 -19.24 -4.18
CA GLU A 429 -22.08 -20.10 -4.31
C GLU A 429 -23.39 -19.29 -4.18
N LEU A 430 -23.41 -18.24 -3.37
CA LEU A 430 -24.55 -17.34 -3.21
C LEU A 430 -24.76 -16.45 -4.45
N ALA A 431 -23.70 -15.90 -5.03
CA ALA A 431 -23.78 -15.16 -6.31
C ALA A 431 -24.41 -16.01 -7.43
N ARG A 432 -24.15 -17.33 -7.40
CA ARG A 432 -24.75 -18.35 -8.28
C ARG A 432 -26.28 -18.43 -8.21
N SER A 433 -26.88 -18.03 -7.09
CA SER A 433 -28.33 -18.11 -6.86
C SER A 433 -29.09 -16.84 -7.23
N SER A 434 -28.40 -15.69 -7.33
CA SER A 434 -29.01 -14.38 -7.61
C SER A 434 -29.06 -14.00 -9.10
N GLU A 435 -28.28 -14.64 -9.98
CA GLU A 435 -28.27 -14.36 -11.43
C GLU A 435 -29.45 -15.02 -12.19
N GLY A 436 -30.38 -15.67 -11.50
CA GLY A 436 -31.48 -16.45 -12.08
C GLY A 436 -32.78 -15.71 -12.43
N SER A 437 -32.88 -14.39 -12.26
CA SER A 437 -34.12 -13.64 -12.60
C SER A 437 -33.82 -12.24 -13.18
N PRO A 438 -33.90 -12.06 -14.51
CA PRO A 438 -33.85 -10.74 -15.12
C PRO A 438 -35.27 -10.17 -15.19
N GLU A 439 -35.64 -9.26 -14.28
CA GLU A 439 -36.72 -8.31 -14.56
C GLU A 439 -36.14 -6.94 -14.92
N PRO A 440 -36.67 -6.26 -15.95
CA PRO A 440 -36.21 -4.93 -16.33
C PRO A 440 -36.88 -3.88 -15.45
N SER A 441 -36.11 -3.08 -14.70
CA SER A 441 -36.65 -1.90 -14.02
C SER A 441 -35.99 -0.62 -14.51
N ASP A 442 -36.78 0.17 -15.23
CA ASP A 442 -36.54 1.58 -15.56
C ASP A 442 -36.59 2.46 -14.29
N GLY A 443 -35.66 3.42 -14.18
CA GLY A 443 -35.81 4.65 -13.39
C GLY A 443 -35.14 4.70 -11.99
N PRO A 444 -34.65 5.87 -11.55
CA PRO A 444 -33.97 6.02 -10.27
C PRO A 444 -34.99 6.22 -9.14
N SER A 445 -35.05 5.30 -8.18
CA SER A 445 -35.86 5.48 -6.98
C SER A 445 -35.07 5.14 -5.70
N LYS A 446 -35.58 5.70 -4.60
CA LYS A 446 -34.90 6.09 -3.38
C LYS A 446 -34.50 4.92 -2.48
N ALA A 447 -33.52 5.19 -1.62
CA ALA A 447 -33.12 4.37 -0.48
C ALA A 447 -34.34 3.94 0.37
N GLY A 448 -34.45 2.63 0.59
CA GLY A 448 -35.44 1.98 1.45
C GLY A 448 -35.25 0.48 1.40
N ASP A 449 -35.20 -0.15 2.58
CA ASP A 449 -34.90 -1.56 2.85
C ASP A 449 -35.52 -2.56 1.88
N GLY A 450 -34.66 -3.24 1.13
CA GLY A 450 -34.97 -4.46 0.40
C GLY A 450 -33.67 -5.21 0.14
N LEU A 451 -33.65 -6.53 0.38
CA LEU A 451 -32.54 -7.42 0.02
C LEU A 451 -32.39 -7.44 -1.51
N GLY A 452 -31.76 -6.41 -2.07
CA GLY A 452 -31.36 -6.34 -3.47
C GLY A 452 -30.18 -7.26 -3.76
N ALA A 453 -30.07 -7.69 -5.03
CA ALA A 453 -28.98 -8.51 -5.55
C ALA A 453 -27.61 -7.96 -5.10
N VAL A 454 -26.68 -8.87 -4.77
CA VAL A 454 -25.33 -8.56 -4.30
C VAL A 454 -24.58 -7.77 -5.38
N GLN A 455 -24.65 -6.43 -5.32
CA GLN A 455 -23.86 -5.56 -6.18
C GLN A 455 -22.46 -5.40 -5.59
N ILE A 456 -21.53 -6.25 -6.02
CA ILE A 456 -20.10 -6.05 -5.77
C ILE A 456 -19.68 -4.81 -6.56
N ARG A 457 -19.52 -3.65 -5.89
CA ARG A 457 -19.00 -2.44 -6.52
C ARG A 457 -17.52 -2.66 -6.89
N ARG A 458 -17.21 -2.67 -8.19
CA ARG A 458 -15.84 -2.80 -8.73
C ARG A 458 -15.30 -1.44 -9.14
N MET A 459 -14.11 -1.05 -8.67
CA MET A 459 -13.36 0.12 -9.18
C MET A 459 -12.73 -0.20 -10.54
N ARG A 460 -12.55 0.81 -11.38
CA ARG A 460 -12.46 0.67 -12.84
C ARG A 460 -11.01 0.63 -13.34
N TYR A 461 -10.62 -0.47 -13.98
CA TYR A 461 -9.47 -0.50 -14.89
C TYR A 461 -9.87 0.16 -16.23
N VAL A 462 -9.11 1.15 -16.70
CA VAL A 462 -9.36 1.83 -17.99
C VAL A 462 -8.26 1.41 -18.96
N VAL A 463 -8.59 0.53 -19.90
CA VAL A 463 -7.78 0.30 -21.11
C VAL A 463 -8.15 1.37 -22.12
N ASP A 464 -7.16 2.01 -22.74
CA ASP A 464 -7.43 2.96 -23.85
C ASP A 464 -7.82 2.14 -25.09
N ASP A 465 -9.13 2.01 -25.34
CA ASP A 465 -9.72 1.26 -26.47
C ASP A 465 -9.39 1.83 -27.87
N ARG A 466 -8.54 2.86 -27.96
CA ARG A 466 -8.25 3.58 -29.21
C ARG A 466 -7.40 2.83 -30.24
N ASN A 467 -6.84 1.67 -29.89
CA ASN A 467 -6.09 0.83 -30.84
C ASN A 467 -6.85 -0.41 -31.34
N ALA A 468 -8.17 -0.49 -31.15
CA ALA A 468 -9.03 -1.49 -31.81
C ALA A 468 -9.28 -1.20 -33.31
N GLN A 469 -8.36 -0.53 -34.00
CA GLN A 469 -8.33 -0.49 -35.47
C GLN A 469 -7.25 -1.45 -35.98
N GLN A 470 -7.71 -2.62 -36.41
CA GLN A 470 -7.11 -3.51 -37.40
C GLN A 470 -5.60 -3.30 -37.66
N GLN A 471 -4.75 -3.84 -36.78
CA GLN A 471 -3.53 -4.44 -37.31
C GLN A 471 -3.93 -5.76 -37.94
N GLU A 472 -3.87 -5.78 -39.26
CA GLU A 472 -4.05 -6.95 -40.11
C GLU A 472 -2.99 -8.00 -39.71
N LEU A 473 -3.34 -8.84 -38.74
CA LEU A 473 -2.53 -9.99 -38.35
C LEU A 473 -2.55 -10.97 -39.52
N VAL A 474 -1.40 -11.11 -40.19
CA VAL A 474 -1.20 -12.11 -41.23
C VAL A 474 -1.38 -13.50 -40.61
N LEU A 475 -2.51 -14.13 -40.95
CA LEU A 475 -2.79 -15.53 -40.67
C LEU A 475 -1.73 -16.40 -41.36
N VAL A 476 -0.82 -16.99 -40.58
CA VAL A 476 -0.07 -18.16 -41.04
C VAL A 476 -1.01 -19.36 -40.86
N PRO A 477 -1.44 -20.04 -41.95
CA PRO A 477 -2.32 -21.20 -41.83
C PRO A 477 -1.55 -22.34 -41.16
N ALA A 478 -2.15 -22.99 -40.18
CA ALA A 478 -1.70 -24.29 -39.71
C ALA A 478 -1.96 -25.34 -40.81
N THR A 479 -0.98 -25.56 -41.68
CA THR A 479 -0.99 -26.73 -42.55
C THR A 479 -0.81 -27.99 -41.71
N ARG A 480 -1.90 -28.75 -41.59
CA ARG A 480 -1.87 -30.18 -41.28
C ARG A 480 -1.15 -30.89 -42.43
N GLU A 481 0.08 -31.36 -42.18
CA GLU A 481 0.68 -32.62 -42.66
C GLU A 481 2.21 -32.53 -42.69
N GLY A 482 2.88 -33.55 -42.12
CA GLY A 482 4.22 -34.00 -42.51
C GLY A 482 5.42 -33.30 -41.88
N ASN A 483 6.14 -34.05 -41.03
CA ASN A 483 7.58 -33.97 -40.72
C ASN A 483 8.30 -32.62 -40.95
N GLU A 484 8.68 -31.94 -39.87
CA GLU A 484 10.08 -31.66 -39.50
C GLU A 484 10.13 -30.90 -38.16
N SER A 485 11.12 -31.24 -37.36
CA SER A 485 11.39 -30.71 -36.02
C SER A 485 11.73 -29.22 -36.05
N ALA A 486 10.76 -28.37 -35.70
CA ALA A 486 11.01 -26.96 -35.36
C ALA A 486 10.70 -26.75 -33.86
N GLN A 487 11.76 -26.67 -33.05
CA GLN A 487 11.68 -26.15 -31.68
C GLN A 487 11.22 -24.69 -31.74
N ALA A 488 9.95 -24.45 -31.42
CA ALA A 488 9.46 -23.10 -31.19
C ALA A 488 10.03 -22.62 -29.85
N ASN A 489 11.06 -21.76 -29.91
CA ASN A 489 11.59 -21.10 -28.72
C ASN A 489 10.46 -20.28 -28.05
N PRO A 490 10.33 -20.32 -26.71
CA PRO A 490 9.38 -19.46 -26.01
C PRO A 490 9.74 -17.98 -26.25
N PRO A 491 8.76 -17.06 -26.23
CA PRO A 491 9.02 -15.63 -26.41
C PRO A 491 10.05 -15.16 -25.37
N THR A 492 11.13 -14.53 -25.85
CA THR A 492 12.25 -14.06 -25.02
C THR A 492 11.94 -12.76 -24.29
N THR A 493 10.90 -12.04 -24.71
CA THR A 493 10.44 -10.77 -24.14
C THR A 493 9.14 -10.97 -23.36
N PHE A 494 9.18 -10.62 -22.08
CA PHE A 494 8.01 -10.55 -21.20
C PHE A 494 7.41 -9.15 -21.29
N GLY A 495 6.08 -9.07 -21.22
CA GLY A 495 5.39 -7.80 -21.27
C GLY A 495 5.08 -7.23 -19.89
N ALA A 496 4.19 -6.23 -19.88
CA ALA A 496 3.92 -5.45 -18.68
C ALA A 496 2.92 -6.18 -17.74
N ALA A 497 3.25 -6.23 -16.44
CA ALA A 497 2.48 -6.99 -15.45
C ALA A 497 0.99 -6.58 -15.37
N LEU A 498 0.08 -7.54 -15.20
CA LEU A 498 -1.36 -7.46 -15.48
C LEU A 498 -2.21 -6.42 -14.72
N GLY A 499 -1.67 -5.74 -13.71
CA GLY A 499 -2.44 -4.80 -12.88
C GLY A 499 -3.40 -5.49 -11.90
N PRO A 500 -4.00 -4.73 -10.97
CA PRO A 500 -5.17 -5.20 -10.22
C PRO A 500 -6.39 -5.34 -11.14
N ASP A 501 -7.30 -6.27 -10.84
CA ASP A 501 -8.54 -6.54 -11.59
C ASP A 501 -8.32 -6.90 -13.08
N TRP A 502 -7.24 -7.64 -13.38
CA TRP A 502 -6.81 -7.97 -14.75
C TRP A 502 -7.82 -8.74 -15.59
N ALA A 503 -8.77 -9.44 -14.95
CA ALA A 503 -9.82 -10.19 -15.61
C ALA A 503 -11.05 -9.33 -15.99
N HIS A 504 -11.12 -8.08 -15.53
CA HIS A 504 -12.28 -7.21 -15.73
C HIS A 504 -12.59 -6.94 -17.20
N GLY A 505 -13.87 -7.02 -17.56
CA GLY A 505 -14.36 -6.74 -18.93
C GLY A 505 -13.90 -7.76 -19.99
N ARG A 506 -13.18 -8.82 -19.58
CA ARG A 506 -12.67 -9.85 -20.48
C ARG A 506 -13.53 -11.11 -20.40
N THR A 507 -13.83 -11.69 -21.55
CA THR A 507 -14.49 -13.00 -21.61
C THR A 507 -13.45 -14.11 -21.41
N LEU A 508 -13.48 -14.75 -20.24
CA LEU A 508 -12.68 -15.93 -19.91
C LEU A 508 -13.55 -17.20 -19.96
N ARG A 509 -13.88 -17.66 -21.17
CA ARG A 509 -14.80 -18.78 -21.40
C ARG A 509 -14.15 -19.88 -22.24
N GLY A 510 -14.31 -21.13 -21.80
CA GLY A 510 -13.94 -22.33 -22.56
C GLY A 510 -14.98 -22.80 -23.58
N CYS A 511 -14.77 -24.00 -24.14
CA CYS A 511 -15.57 -24.51 -25.26
C CYS A 511 -16.86 -25.26 -24.86
N LEU A 512 -17.08 -25.55 -23.57
CA LEU A 512 -18.27 -26.27 -23.13
C LEU A 512 -19.52 -25.37 -23.25
N SER A 513 -20.49 -25.78 -24.07
CA SER A 513 -21.75 -25.07 -24.30
C SER A 513 -22.93 -25.80 -23.64
N GLY A 514 -23.75 -25.10 -22.86
CA GLY A 514 -24.98 -25.62 -22.27
C GLY A 514 -25.72 -24.60 -21.40
N ASN A 515 -27.04 -24.75 -21.24
CA ASN A 515 -27.97 -23.83 -20.55
C ASN A 515 -27.81 -23.81 -19.00
N ASN A 516 -26.66 -24.23 -18.51
CA ASN A 516 -26.22 -24.16 -17.13
C ASN A 516 -24.78 -23.61 -17.18
N ASP A 517 -24.62 -22.29 -17.15
CA ASP A 517 -23.35 -21.55 -16.97
C ASP A 517 -22.71 -21.84 -15.59
N ASN A 518 -22.73 -23.10 -15.14
CA ASN A 518 -22.17 -23.52 -13.88
C ASN A 518 -20.64 -23.56 -14.00
N ARG A 519 -19.96 -22.74 -13.20
CA ARG A 519 -18.51 -22.77 -12.98
C ARG A 519 -18.09 -24.15 -12.44
N LEU A 520 -17.67 -25.05 -13.33
CA LEU A 520 -17.27 -26.43 -13.02
C LEU A 520 -15.89 -26.45 -12.33
N LEU A 521 -15.84 -26.30 -11.01
CA LEU A 521 -14.60 -26.31 -10.22
C LEU A 521 -14.53 -27.52 -9.28
N ARG A 522 -13.45 -28.29 -9.35
CA ARG A 522 -13.03 -29.27 -8.33
C ARG A 522 -11.74 -28.79 -7.68
N VAL A 523 -11.74 -28.63 -6.36
CA VAL A 523 -10.51 -28.34 -5.61
C VAL A 523 -9.95 -29.64 -5.05
N VAL A 524 -8.67 -29.90 -5.29
CA VAL A 524 -7.92 -31.05 -4.75
C VAL A 524 -6.91 -30.50 -3.74
N TYR A 525 -7.11 -30.83 -2.48
CA TYR A 525 -6.32 -30.32 -1.35
C TYR A 525 -5.14 -31.23 -1.01
N ASN A 526 -4.12 -30.68 -0.34
CA ASN A 526 -2.95 -31.42 0.15
C ASN A 526 -2.19 -32.21 -0.93
N VAL A 527 -2.11 -31.67 -2.14
CA VAL A 527 -1.44 -32.30 -3.30
C VAL A 527 -0.35 -31.43 -3.88
N ARG A 528 0.68 -32.06 -4.44
CA ARG A 528 1.66 -31.41 -5.33
C ARG A 528 1.61 -32.07 -6.70
N ILE A 529 2.12 -31.35 -7.70
CA ILE A 529 2.35 -31.94 -9.02
C ILE A 529 3.58 -32.85 -8.91
N GLU A 530 3.39 -34.12 -9.19
CA GLU A 530 4.47 -35.09 -9.29
C GLU A 530 5.14 -35.02 -10.66
N SER A 531 4.33 -35.03 -11.73
CA SER A 531 4.82 -34.88 -13.10
C SER A 531 3.74 -34.34 -14.05
N VAL A 532 4.17 -33.68 -15.13
CA VAL A 532 3.33 -33.30 -16.26
C VAL A 532 3.79 -34.10 -17.47
N LEU A 533 2.91 -34.96 -17.98
CA LEU A 533 3.22 -35.96 -18.99
C LEU A 533 2.47 -35.67 -20.29
N SER A 534 3.14 -35.90 -21.43
CA SER A 534 2.48 -35.98 -22.74
C SER A 534 1.62 -37.24 -22.85
N ALA A 535 0.75 -37.29 -23.86
CA ALA A 535 -0.07 -38.48 -24.13
C ALA A 535 0.75 -39.76 -24.37
N ALA A 536 1.94 -39.66 -24.96
CA ALA A 536 2.82 -40.80 -25.19
C ALA A 536 3.49 -41.27 -23.90
N GLU A 537 4.02 -40.33 -23.10
CA GLU A 537 4.64 -40.61 -21.81
C GLU A 537 3.63 -41.21 -20.83
N PHE A 538 2.40 -40.70 -20.78
CA PHE A 538 1.35 -41.24 -19.92
C PHE A 538 1.00 -42.70 -20.26
N LYS A 539 0.94 -43.05 -21.56
CA LYS A 539 0.74 -44.44 -22.02
C LYS A 539 1.93 -45.34 -21.63
N ALA A 540 3.16 -44.83 -21.77
CA ALA A 540 4.37 -45.57 -21.41
C ALA A 540 4.55 -45.74 -19.89
N HIS A 541 4.04 -44.79 -19.10
CA HIS A 541 4.10 -44.82 -17.64
C HIS A 541 3.22 -45.92 -17.03
N GLY A 542 2.35 -46.57 -17.82
CA GLY A 542 1.38 -47.54 -17.32
C GLY A 542 0.37 -46.92 -16.35
N GLY A 543 0.14 -45.61 -16.49
CA GLY A 543 -0.48 -44.77 -15.47
C GLY A 543 -1.95 -45.09 -15.17
N PRO A 544 -2.43 -44.69 -13.97
CA PRO A 544 -3.81 -44.92 -13.53
C PRO A 544 -4.82 -44.29 -14.50
N THR A 545 -6.04 -44.83 -14.53
CA THR A 545 -7.16 -44.21 -15.27
C THR A 545 -7.35 -42.78 -14.82
N THR A 546 -7.55 -41.85 -15.77
CA THR A 546 -7.79 -40.45 -15.41
C THR A 546 -9.03 -40.31 -14.54
N GLU A 547 -8.94 -39.51 -13.49
CA GLU A 547 -10.05 -39.26 -12.58
C GLU A 547 -11.22 -38.56 -13.32
N PRO A 548 -12.46 -39.01 -13.09
CA PRO A 548 -13.63 -38.35 -13.64
C PRO A 548 -13.86 -37.00 -12.95
N PHE A 549 -14.50 -36.08 -13.66
CA PHE A 549 -14.94 -34.82 -13.06
C PHE A 549 -16.25 -35.05 -12.28
N PRO A 550 -16.44 -34.49 -11.07
CA PRO A 550 -17.62 -34.75 -10.25
C PRO A 550 -18.91 -34.36 -10.98
N ARG A 551 -19.86 -35.30 -11.12
CA ARG A 551 -21.18 -35.08 -11.72
C ARG A 551 -22.13 -34.47 -10.69
N ASN A 552 -22.30 -33.15 -10.70
CA ASN A 552 -23.43 -32.50 -10.02
C ASN A 552 -24.49 -32.15 -11.07
N SER A 553 -25.61 -32.88 -11.01
CA SER A 553 -26.83 -32.80 -11.84
C SER A 553 -26.74 -33.32 -13.29
N SER A 554 -27.87 -33.89 -13.71
CA SER A 554 -28.09 -34.88 -14.79
C SER A 554 -27.96 -34.35 -16.23
N SER A 555 -27.04 -33.43 -16.53
CA SER A 555 -26.83 -32.99 -17.92
C SER A 555 -25.49 -32.27 -18.10
N SER A 556 -24.41 -33.03 -18.26
CA SER A 556 -23.22 -32.57 -18.99
C SER A 556 -22.64 -33.77 -19.74
N SER A 557 -23.11 -33.95 -20.98
CA SER A 557 -22.54 -34.90 -21.92
C SER A 557 -21.18 -34.37 -22.40
N ILE A 558 -20.14 -34.56 -21.61
CA ILE A 558 -18.85 -34.87 -22.23
C ILE A 558 -19.00 -36.33 -22.67
N PRO A 559 -18.91 -36.65 -23.97
CA PRO A 559 -18.99 -38.04 -24.42
C PRO A 559 -18.00 -38.87 -23.62
N GLU A 560 -18.51 -39.87 -22.91
CA GLU A 560 -17.73 -40.70 -22.00
C GLU A 560 -16.87 -41.75 -22.75
N ASP A 561 -16.70 -41.57 -24.06
CA ASP A 561 -16.06 -42.53 -24.93
C ASP A 561 -14.87 -41.89 -25.67
N SER A 562 -13.65 -42.24 -25.25
CA SER A 562 -12.46 -42.38 -26.13
C SER A 562 -11.52 -41.21 -26.51
N GLU A 563 -11.41 -40.09 -25.77
CA GLU A 563 -10.55 -38.98 -26.23
C GLU A 563 -9.21 -38.83 -25.50
N SER A 564 -8.12 -39.03 -26.23
CA SER A 564 -6.75 -38.76 -25.79
C SER A 564 -6.56 -37.29 -25.44
N TRP A 565 -6.27 -36.99 -24.18
CA TRP A 565 -5.85 -35.65 -23.77
C TRP A 565 -4.45 -35.34 -24.30
N PRO A 566 -4.15 -34.08 -24.67
CA PRO A 566 -2.81 -33.68 -25.10
C PRO A 566 -1.80 -33.72 -23.95
N VAL A 567 -2.24 -33.45 -22.72
CA VAL A 567 -1.40 -33.44 -21.52
C VAL A 567 -2.12 -34.10 -20.33
N TYR A 568 -1.34 -34.74 -19.48
CA TYR A 568 -1.77 -35.42 -18.26
C TYR A 568 -0.97 -34.90 -17.07
N VAL A 569 -1.64 -34.65 -15.96
CA VAL A 569 -1.02 -34.18 -14.72
C VAL A 569 -1.18 -35.27 -13.66
N LEU A 570 -0.05 -35.75 -13.13
CA LEU A 570 -0.01 -36.70 -12.01
C LEU A 570 0.20 -35.94 -10.70
N LEU A 571 -0.62 -36.25 -9.70
CA LEU A 571 -0.57 -35.67 -8.38
C LEU A 571 0.06 -36.63 -7.38
N THR A 572 0.67 -36.09 -6.32
CA THR A 572 1.32 -36.88 -5.26
C THR A 572 0.40 -37.81 -4.47
N ASN A 573 -0.92 -37.66 -4.59
CA ASN A 573 -1.90 -38.57 -3.99
C ASN A 573 -2.24 -39.77 -4.92
N GLY A 574 -1.59 -39.88 -6.08
CA GLY A 574 -1.82 -40.93 -7.08
C GLY A 574 -2.96 -40.62 -8.06
N GLU A 575 -3.68 -39.51 -7.90
CA GLU A 575 -4.70 -39.09 -8.87
C GLU A 575 -4.04 -38.55 -10.16
N ALA A 576 -4.62 -38.90 -11.31
CA ALA A 576 -4.18 -38.41 -12.63
C ALA A 576 -5.32 -37.69 -13.35
N TYR A 577 -5.03 -36.53 -13.95
CA TYR A 577 -6.01 -35.74 -14.70
C TYR A 577 -5.49 -35.45 -16.10
N GLY A 578 -6.19 -35.93 -17.13
CA GLY A 578 -5.97 -35.47 -18.50
C GLY A 578 -6.68 -34.13 -18.74
N CYS A 579 -6.03 -33.18 -19.41
CA CYS A 579 -6.56 -31.84 -19.68
C CYS A 579 -6.02 -31.24 -20.99
N ASP A 580 -6.60 -30.13 -21.44
CA ASP A 580 -6.16 -29.40 -22.65
C ASP A 580 -5.15 -28.28 -22.31
N LEU A 581 -5.19 -27.80 -21.06
CA LEU A 581 -4.39 -26.67 -20.58
C LEU A 581 -4.00 -26.87 -19.11
N VAL A 582 -2.77 -26.47 -18.77
CA VAL A 582 -2.29 -26.42 -17.38
C VAL A 582 -1.87 -24.99 -17.06
N VAL A 583 -2.44 -24.40 -16.02
CA VAL A 583 -2.07 -23.04 -15.56
C VAL A 583 -1.20 -23.13 -14.32
N SER A 584 0.05 -22.66 -14.44
CA SER A 584 1.03 -22.59 -13.36
C SER A 584 0.95 -21.25 -12.65
N ALA A 585 0.32 -21.22 -11.48
CA ALA A 585 0.14 -20.06 -10.61
C ALA A 585 0.80 -20.29 -9.23
N VAL A 586 2.01 -20.88 -9.23
CA VAL A 586 2.76 -21.27 -8.02
C VAL A 586 3.68 -20.17 -7.46
N GLY A 587 3.49 -18.93 -7.92
CA GLY A 587 4.27 -17.76 -7.52
C GLY A 587 5.18 -17.23 -8.63
N VAL A 588 5.96 -16.20 -8.29
CA VAL A 588 6.88 -15.53 -9.20
C VAL A 588 8.31 -15.55 -8.66
N GLU A 589 9.26 -15.45 -9.57
CA GLU A 589 10.68 -15.31 -9.30
C GLU A 589 11.13 -13.93 -9.78
N ALA A 590 11.97 -13.25 -9.00
CA ALA A 590 12.57 -11.99 -9.43
C ALA A 590 13.16 -12.18 -10.83
N SER A 591 12.90 -11.22 -11.73
CA SER A 591 13.27 -11.36 -13.14
C SER A 591 14.77 -11.65 -13.26
N PHE A 592 15.10 -12.51 -14.21
CA PHE A 592 16.48 -12.91 -14.52
C PHE A 592 17.23 -13.56 -13.36
N GLN A 593 16.62 -14.57 -12.75
CA GLN A 593 17.41 -15.49 -11.93
C GLN A 593 18.48 -16.16 -12.81
N PRO A 594 19.76 -16.14 -12.38
CA PRO A 594 20.79 -16.95 -13.01
C PRO A 594 20.36 -18.42 -12.93
N SER A 595 20.80 -19.24 -13.88
CA SER A 595 20.77 -20.68 -13.68
C SER A 595 21.54 -20.98 -12.39
N ARG A 596 20.84 -21.20 -11.27
CA ARG A 596 21.45 -21.59 -10.00
C ARG A 596 22.06 -22.97 -10.22
N THR A 597 23.32 -22.99 -10.67
CA THR A 597 24.11 -24.22 -10.74
C THR A 597 24.50 -24.70 -9.35
N SER A 598 24.35 -23.84 -8.32
CA SER A 598 24.55 -24.20 -6.91
C SER A 598 23.48 -23.59 -6.00
N PHE A 599 22.99 -24.40 -5.05
CA PHE A 599 21.93 -24.05 -4.10
C PHE A 599 22.40 -23.07 -2.99
N GLU A 600 23.68 -22.68 -2.99
CA GLU A 600 24.35 -21.93 -1.91
C GLU A 600 24.90 -20.55 -2.33
N ALA A 601 24.76 -20.14 -3.60
CA ALA A 601 25.35 -18.90 -4.09
C ALA A 601 24.70 -17.65 -3.44
N LYS A 602 25.50 -16.89 -2.68
CA LYS A 602 25.11 -15.61 -2.03
C LYS A 602 25.14 -14.41 -2.98
N SER A 603 25.78 -14.57 -4.12
CA SER A 603 25.90 -13.56 -5.16
C SER A 603 25.73 -14.20 -6.52
N SER A 604 25.23 -13.45 -7.51
CA SER A 604 25.30 -13.91 -8.90
C SER A 604 25.50 -12.78 -9.89
N GLU A 605 26.04 -13.17 -11.04
CA GLU A 605 26.14 -12.32 -12.21
C GLU A 605 24.75 -12.05 -12.79
N TYR A 606 24.44 -10.77 -12.93
CA TYR A 606 23.25 -10.25 -13.58
C TYR A 606 23.69 -9.14 -14.54
N PHE A 607 23.33 -9.29 -15.83
CA PHE A 607 23.84 -8.44 -16.92
C PHE A 607 25.37 -8.31 -16.98
N GLY A 608 26.15 -9.26 -16.46
CA GLY A 608 27.61 -9.13 -16.42
C GLY A 608 28.19 -8.50 -15.14
N ALA A 609 27.34 -8.14 -14.17
CA ALA A 609 27.73 -7.56 -12.90
C ALA A 609 27.33 -8.44 -11.71
N GLN A 610 28.15 -8.51 -10.66
CA GLN A 610 27.90 -9.37 -9.51
C GLN A 610 27.07 -8.64 -8.45
N PHE A 611 25.89 -9.20 -8.15
CA PHE A 611 24.98 -8.66 -7.13
C PHE A 611 24.82 -9.63 -5.96
N ASP A 612 24.69 -9.08 -4.76
CA ASP A 612 24.26 -9.83 -3.57
C ASP A 612 22.77 -10.17 -3.69
N LEU A 613 22.42 -11.42 -3.36
CA LEU A 613 21.07 -11.97 -3.56
C LEU A 613 20.41 -12.40 -2.26
N ALA A 614 19.08 -12.38 -2.27
CA ALA A 614 18.28 -12.89 -1.16
C ALA A 614 18.67 -14.33 -0.79
N PRO A 615 18.62 -14.70 0.51
CA PRO A 615 19.00 -16.03 0.96
C PRO A 615 18.26 -17.16 0.21
N PRO A 616 18.89 -18.33 -0.02
CA PRO A 616 18.27 -19.44 -0.75
C PRO A 616 16.95 -19.94 -0.15
N SER A 617 16.75 -19.75 1.16
CA SER A 617 15.53 -20.10 1.89
C SER A 617 14.32 -19.25 1.51
N VAL A 618 14.53 -18.09 0.88
CA VAL A 618 13.47 -17.17 0.47
C VAL A 618 12.95 -17.58 -0.91
N SER A 619 11.67 -17.95 -0.98
CA SER A 619 11.02 -18.25 -2.26
C SER A 619 10.96 -16.99 -3.14
N GLY A 620 11.46 -17.10 -4.37
CA GLY A 620 11.41 -16.04 -5.38
C GLY A 620 12.71 -15.24 -5.54
N GLY A 621 13.67 -15.33 -4.61
CA GLY A 621 14.99 -14.69 -4.74
C GLY A 621 14.93 -13.15 -4.74
N GLY A 622 15.82 -12.46 -5.47
CA GLY A 622 15.83 -11.00 -5.64
C GLY A 622 17.17 -10.36 -5.27
N VAL A 623 17.46 -9.17 -5.82
CA VAL A 623 18.66 -8.38 -5.54
C VAL A 623 18.54 -7.75 -4.15
N LEU A 624 19.54 -7.94 -3.30
CA LEU A 624 19.54 -7.34 -1.97
C LEU A 624 19.69 -5.83 -2.06
N VAL A 625 18.83 -5.12 -1.32
CA VAL A 625 18.87 -3.67 -1.20
C VAL A 625 18.82 -3.20 0.25
N ASN A 626 19.51 -2.10 0.55
CA ASN A 626 19.42 -1.43 1.85
C ASN A 626 18.16 -0.54 1.96
N ASP A 627 18.00 0.16 3.07
CA ASP A 627 16.87 1.07 3.34
C ASP A 627 16.83 2.32 2.42
N GLN A 628 17.89 2.56 1.64
CA GLN A 628 17.98 3.57 0.58
C GLN A 628 17.80 2.97 -0.83
N MET A 629 17.41 1.69 -0.91
CA MET A 629 17.27 0.92 -2.15
C MET A 629 18.59 0.69 -2.93
N GLU A 630 19.74 0.89 -2.29
CA GLU A 630 21.06 0.66 -2.89
C GLU A 630 21.39 -0.83 -2.91
N THR A 631 21.95 -1.30 -4.01
CA THR A 631 22.45 -2.68 -4.15
C THR A 631 23.89 -2.81 -3.63
N SER A 632 24.49 -4.00 -3.75
CA SER A 632 25.92 -4.22 -3.50
C SER A 632 26.84 -3.51 -4.51
N VAL A 633 26.29 -3.05 -5.64
CA VAL A 633 27.04 -2.37 -6.71
C VAL A 633 26.86 -0.85 -6.55
N PRO A 634 27.97 -0.07 -6.47
CA PRO A 634 27.90 1.39 -6.34
C PRO A 634 27.08 2.05 -7.45
N ASP A 635 26.31 3.07 -7.08
CA ASP A 635 25.42 3.85 -7.96
C ASP A 635 24.34 3.04 -8.69
N VAL A 636 24.15 1.77 -8.33
CA VAL A 636 23.08 0.90 -8.82
C VAL A 636 22.08 0.60 -7.69
N TYR A 637 20.82 0.87 -7.98
CA TYR A 637 19.65 0.74 -7.12
C TYR A 637 18.71 -0.34 -7.67
N ALA A 638 17.83 -0.89 -6.84
CA ALA A 638 16.76 -1.77 -7.31
C ALA A 638 15.44 -1.55 -6.56
N ALA A 639 14.32 -1.64 -7.27
CA ALA A 639 12.99 -1.46 -6.70
C ALA A 639 11.92 -2.35 -7.36
N GLY A 640 10.82 -2.59 -6.65
CA GLY A 640 9.73 -3.48 -7.09
C GLY A 640 10.06 -4.96 -6.90
N ASP A 641 9.39 -5.84 -7.66
CA ASP A 641 9.45 -7.30 -7.44
C ASP A 641 10.85 -7.92 -7.63
N CYS A 642 11.77 -7.23 -8.31
CA CYS A 642 13.15 -7.71 -8.49
C CYS A 642 14.04 -7.46 -7.27
N ALA A 643 13.66 -6.56 -6.37
CA ALA A 643 14.42 -6.21 -5.18
C ALA A 643 14.03 -7.08 -3.97
N TYR A 644 14.94 -7.19 -3.00
CA TYR A 644 14.72 -7.84 -1.70
C TYR A 644 15.26 -6.97 -0.57
N ALA A 645 14.40 -6.63 0.37
CA ALA A 645 14.69 -5.71 1.47
C ALA A 645 15.65 -6.31 2.49
N ASN A 646 16.85 -5.76 2.66
CA ASN A 646 17.89 -6.27 3.57
C ASN A 646 18.10 -5.41 4.84
N TRP A 647 17.09 -4.64 5.25
CA TRP A 647 17.11 -3.93 6.53
C TRP A 647 16.34 -4.71 7.59
N THR A 648 16.48 -4.30 8.86
CA THR A 648 15.63 -4.86 9.92
C THR A 648 14.21 -4.36 9.75
N TRP A 649 13.29 -5.28 9.45
CA TRP A 649 11.89 -4.95 9.22
C TRP A 649 11.16 -4.67 10.53
N ALA A 650 10.09 -3.87 10.45
CA ALA A 650 9.16 -3.77 11.57
C ALA A 650 8.51 -5.16 11.81
N PRO A 651 8.15 -5.51 13.07
CA PRO A 651 7.60 -6.84 13.38
C PRO A 651 6.36 -7.25 12.57
N HIS A 652 5.57 -6.26 12.12
CA HIS A 652 4.35 -6.44 11.34
C HIS A 652 4.56 -6.31 9.82
N TRP A 653 5.80 -6.04 9.37
CA TRP A 653 6.11 -5.88 7.96
C TRP A 653 6.68 -7.17 7.39
N PHE A 654 6.17 -7.56 6.23
CA PHE A 654 6.73 -8.64 5.43
C PHE A 654 6.69 -8.23 3.96
N GLN A 655 7.68 -8.66 3.19
CA GLN A 655 7.75 -8.30 1.78
C GLN A 655 6.72 -9.10 0.97
N MET A 656 5.73 -8.41 0.40
CA MET A 656 4.76 -8.98 -0.54
C MET A 656 5.19 -8.74 -1.99
N ARG A 657 4.96 -9.73 -2.87
CA ARG A 657 5.17 -9.64 -4.32
C ARG A 657 3.84 -9.73 -5.06
N LEU A 658 2.93 -8.84 -4.68
CA LEU A 658 1.57 -8.75 -5.16
C LEU A 658 1.22 -7.29 -5.39
N TRP A 659 0.19 -7.06 -6.21
CA TRP A 659 -0.51 -5.80 -6.21
C TRP A 659 -1.06 -5.56 -4.80
N SER A 660 -0.72 -4.42 -4.19
CA SER A 660 -1.26 -4.00 -2.89
C SER A 660 -2.79 -3.90 -2.86
N GLN A 661 -3.44 -3.92 -4.03
CA GLN A 661 -4.89 -3.83 -4.22
C GLN A 661 -5.51 -5.05 -4.95
N ALA A 662 -4.86 -6.22 -4.93
CA ALA A 662 -5.44 -7.41 -5.56
C ALA A 662 -6.82 -7.77 -4.96
N ARG A 663 -7.82 -8.01 -5.82
CA ARG A 663 -9.19 -8.40 -5.41
C ARG A 663 -9.36 -9.91 -5.58
N GLN A 664 -9.36 -10.69 -4.49
CA GLN A 664 -9.56 -12.14 -4.60
C GLN A 664 -11.04 -12.48 -4.71
N MET A 665 -11.40 -13.24 -5.75
CA MET A 665 -12.80 -13.57 -6.08
C MET A 665 -13.73 -12.34 -6.16
N GLY A 666 -13.20 -11.19 -6.59
CA GLY A 666 -13.95 -9.94 -6.73
C GLY A 666 -14.12 -9.12 -5.44
N PHE A 667 -13.69 -9.63 -4.28
CA PHE A 667 -13.72 -8.91 -3.01
C PHE A 667 -12.44 -8.10 -2.79
N GLN A 668 -12.58 -6.89 -2.25
CA GLN A 668 -11.48 -6.17 -1.63
C GLN A 668 -11.02 -6.91 -0.39
N ILE A 669 -9.70 -7.08 -0.23
CA ILE A 669 -9.10 -7.70 0.95
C ILE A 669 -8.09 -6.73 1.53
N VAL A 670 -8.27 -6.38 2.81
CA VAL A 670 -7.36 -5.50 3.57
C VAL A 670 -6.75 -6.31 4.71
N LEU A 671 -5.42 -6.26 4.78
CA LEU A 671 -4.62 -6.97 5.78
C LEU A 671 -3.96 -5.94 6.70
N LEU A 672 -4.33 -5.92 7.98
CA LEU A 672 -3.83 -4.97 8.97
C LEU A 672 -3.06 -5.67 10.09
N GLY A 673 -1.86 -5.18 10.42
CA GLY A 673 -1.05 -5.69 11.54
C GLY A 673 -0.83 -7.21 11.48
N LEU A 674 -0.95 -7.86 12.63
CA LEU A 674 -0.91 -9.32 12.75
C LEU A 674 -2.27 -9.94 12.39
N TYR A 675 -2.74 -9.70 11.16
CA TYR A 675 -4.09 -10.06 10.68
C TYR A 675 -4.43 -11.56 10.83
N ASN A 676 -3.42 -12.42 10.95
CA ASN A 676 -3.58 -13.86 11.19
C ASN A 676 -2.94 -14.31 12.50
N GLY A 677 -2.62 -13.38 13.40
CA GLY A 677 -1.88 -13.63 14.62
C GLY A 677 -0.48 -14.15 14.38
N GLN A 678 0.16 -13.73 13.29
CA GLN A 678 1.50 -14.17 12.92
C GLN A 678 2.49 -13.87 14.06
N GLY A 679 3.19 -14.90 14.53
CA GLY A 679 4.14 -14.75 15.65
C GLY A 679 3.48 -14.62 17.03
N LEU A 680 2.15 -14.74 17.14
CA LEU A 680 1.46 -14.87 18.42
C LEU A 680 1.25 -16.34 18.78
N ASP A 681 1.29 -16.63 20.08
CA ASP A 681 0.78 -17.89 20.59
C ASP A 681 -0.75 -17.81 20.65
N LEU A 682 -1.39 -18.31 19.59
CA LEU A 682 -2.85 -18.37 19.49
C LEU A 682 -3.49 -19.37 20.47
N THR A 683 -2.69 -20.18 21.16
CA THR A 683 -3.18 -21.08 22.22
C THR A 683 -3.23 -20.40 23.60
N SER A 684 -2.61 -19.22 23.72
CA SER A 684 -2.67 -18.42 24.94
C SER A 684 -4.11 -17.95 25.19
N PRO A 685 -4.61 -18.05 26.44
CA PRO A 685 -5.94 -17.53 26.80
C PRO A 685 -6.06 -16.01 26.63
N ASP A 686 -4.93 -15.31 26.57
CA ASP A 686 -4.90 -13.86 26.36
C ASP A 686 -5.17 -13.48 24.90
N CYS A 687 -5.11 -14.42 23.96
CA CYS A 687 -5.33 -14.21 22.53
C CYS A 687 -6.72 -14.73 22.13
N TYR A 688 -7.53 -13.86 21.51
CA TYR A 688 -8.88 -14.22 21.05
C TYR A 688 -9.22 -13.48 19.77
N LEU A 689 -10.29 -13.93 19.10
CA LEU A 689 -10.74 -13.39 17.82
C LEU A 689 -12.13 -12.80 17.99
N LEU A 690 -12.33 -11.58 17.47
CA LEU A 690 -13.65 -11.00 17.24
C LEU A 690 -13.97 -11.12 15.75
N MET A 691 -15.18 -11.55 15.42
CA MET A 691 -15.58 -11.77 14.02
C MET A 691 -16.99 -11.24 13.75
N ARG A 692 -17.16 -10.57 12.61
CA ARG A 692 -18.43 -10.23 12.00
C ARG A 692 -18.46 -10.79 10.59
N VAL A 693 -19.52 -11.53 10.27
CA VAL A 693 -19.69 -12.14 8.95
C VAL A 693 -21.07 -11.82 8.43
N THR A 694 -21.14 -11.08 7.34
CA THR A 694 -22.37 -10.85 6.57
C THR A 694 -22.27 -11.69 5.29
N PRO A 695 -22.98 -12.83 5.21
CA PRO A 695 -22.82 -13.78 4.10
C PRO A 695 -22.91 -13.12 2.72
N GLY A 696 -21.88 -13.33 1.89
CA GLY A 696 -21.81 -12.79 0.53
C GLY A 696 -21.53 -11.29 0.42
N ARG A 697 -21.36 -10.56 1.53
CA ARG A 697 -21.10 -9.11 1.53
C ARG A 697 -19.77 -8.74 2.16
N GLU A 698 -19.57 -9.11 3.43
CA GLU A 698 -18.39 -8.71 4.18
C GLU A 698 -17.98 -9.76 5.22
N TYR A 699 -16.67 -9.78 5.50
CA TYR A 699 -16.07 -10.57 6.57
C TYR A 699 -15.04 -9.69 7.28
N VAL A 700 -15.23 -9.49 8.58
CA VAL A 700 -14.35 -8.71 9.45
C VAL A 700 -13.85 -9.64 10.54
N LYS A 701 -12.53 -9.75 10.68
CA LYS A 701 -11.87 -10.50 11.75
C LYS A 701 -10.84 -9.62 12.44
N CYS A 702 -10.94 -9.46 13.75
CA CYS A 702 -9.94 -8.78 14.57
C CYS A 702 -9.21 -9.78 15.46
N VAL A 703 -7.88 -9.66 15.50
CA VAL A 703 -7.00 -10.44 16.38
C VAL A 703 -6.71 -9.60 17.61
N MET A 704 -7.15 -10.09 18.77
CA MET A 704 -7.04 -9.41 20.06
C MET A 704 -6.02 -10.11 20.95
N ARG A 705 -5.29 -9.34 21.74
CA ARG A 705 -4.42 -9.85 22.81
C ARG A 705 -4.52 -8.95 24.04
N ALA A 706 -4.95 -9.51 25.17
CA ALA A 706 -5.07 -8.81 26.45
C ALA A 706 -5.80 -7.45 26.32
N GLY A 707 -6.99 -7.45 25.71
CA GLY A 707 -7.80 -6.25 25.49
C GLY A 707 -7.34 -5.37 24.33
N ARG A 708 -6.24 -5.67 23.64
CA ARG A 708 -5.65 -4.78 22.61
C ARG A 708 -5.66 -5.42 21.23
N MET A 709 -5.99 -4.62 20.21
CA MET A 709 -5.97 -5.10 18.83
C MET A 709 -4.53 -5.27 18.31
N GLN A 710 -4.24 -6.45 17.78
CA GLN A 710 -2.94 -6.81 17.21
C GLN A 710 -2.98 -6.86 15.68
N GLY A 711 -4.15 -7.12 15.09
CA GLY A 711 -4.33 -7.16 13.65
C GLY A 711 -5.78 -7.30 13.24
N ALA A 712 -6.07 -7.10 11.96
CA ALA A 712 -7.40 -7.30 11.39
C ALA A 712 -7.34 -7.78 9.93
N LEU A 713 -8.32 -8.59 9.54
CA LEU A 713 -8.57 -9.04 8.17
C LEU A 713 -9.96 -8.56 7.78
N LEU A 714 -10.03 -7.71 6.74
CA LEU A 714 -11.26 -7.16 6.21
C LEU A 714 -11.46 -7.67 4.78
N ILE A 715 -12.65 -8.19 4.49
CA ILE A 715 -13.04 -8.67 3.17
C ILE A 715 -14.37 -8.02 2.81
N GLY A 716 -14.44 -7.42 1.62
CA GLY A 716 -15.58 -6.61 1.20
C GLY A 716 -15.39 -5.12 1.49
N GLU A 717 -16.44 -4.34 1.27
CA GLU A 717 -16.48 -2.91 1.58
C GLU A 717 -16.90 -2.77 3.04
N THR A 718 -15.94 -2.50 3.94
CA THR A 718 -16.17 -2.51 5.40
C THR A 718 -16.18 -1.12 6.02
N ASP A 719 -15.52 -0.14 5.40
CA ASP A 719 -15.32 1.22 5.91
C ASP A 719 -14.64 1.28 7.30
N LEU A 720 -13.99 0.19 7.73
CA LEU A 720 -13.33 0.04 9.04
C LEU A 720 -11.80 0.18 8.96
N GLU A 721 -11.24 0.36 7.76
CA GLU A 721 -9.80 0.27 7.51
C GLU A 721 -8.99 1.27 8.35
N GLU A 722 -9.41 2.54 8.38
CA GLU A 722 -8.73 3.61 9.11
C GLU A 722 -8.87 3.43 10.63
N THR A 723 -10.08 3.13 11.10
CA THR A 723 -10.36 2.95 12.52
C THR A 723 -9.54 1.80 13.09
N LEU A 724 -9.53 0.64 12.46
CA LEU A 724 -8.79 -0.52 12.94
C LEU A 724 -7.26 -0.33 12.82
N GLU A 725 -6.78 0.34 11.77
CA GLU A 725 -5.36 0.73 11.68
C GLU A 725 -4.96 1.60 12.89
N ASN A 726 -5.76 2.61 13.22
CA ASN A 726 -5.51 3.48 14.36
C ASN A 726 -5.54 2.72 15.69
N LEU A 727 -6.46 1.77 15.88
CA LEU A 727 -6.51 0.93 17.07
C LEU A 727 -5.25 0.06 17.23
N ILE A 728 -4.77 -0.52 16.13
CA ILE A 728 -3.52 -1.31 16.11
C ILE A 728 -2.31 -0.41 16.40
N VAL A 729 -2.21 0.77 15.77
CA VAL A 729 -1.08 1.68 15.96
C VAL A 729 -1.04 2.25 17.37
N ASN A 730 -2.19 2.66 17.91
CA ASN A 730 -2.28 3.27 19.24
C ASN A 730 -2.24 2.24 20.37
N GLN A 731 -2.41 0.95 20.05
CA GLN A 731 -2.48 -0.14 21.04
C GLN A 731 -3.46 0.17 22.17
N LEU A 732 -4.64 0.72 21.84
CA LEU A 732 -5.64 1.09 22.85
C LEU A 732 -6.20 -0.15 23.56
N ASP A 733 -6.52 0.01 24.85
CA ASP A 733 -7.20 -1.01 25.62
C ASP A 733 -8.70 -0.95 25.34
N LEU A 734 -9.21 -2.00 24.71
CA LEU A 734 -10.57 -2.14 24.20
C LEU A 734 -11.42 -3.07 25.06
N THR A 735 -10.92 -3.50 26.23
CA THR A 735 -11.62 -4.46 27.11
C THR A 735 -13.08 -4.06 27.41
N HIS A 736 -13.36 -2.76 27.45
CA HIS A 736 -14.70 -2.24 27.73
C HIS A 736 -15.63 -2.13 26.51
N LEU A 737 -15.10 -2.29 25.30
CA LEU A 737 -15.81 -2.08 24.04
C LEU A 737 -15.93 -3.36 23.21
N GLU A 738 -15.38 -4.49 23.66
CA GLU A 738 -15.24 -5.72 22.86
C GLU A 738 -16.57 -6.23 22.29
N ASP A 739 -17.63 -6.26 23.10
CA ASP A 739 -18.95 -6.74 22.70
C ASP A 739 -19.62 -5.84 21.64
N SER A 740 -19.26 -4.55 21.64
CA SER A 740 -19.78 -3.52 20.72
C SER A 740 -18.84 -3.24 19.54
N LEU A 741 -17.61 -3.75 19.55
CA LEU A 741 -16.55 -3.31 18.65
C LEU A 741 -16.83 -3.62 17.17
N LEU A 742 -17.65 -4.63 16.90
CA LEU A 742 -18.01 -5.03 15.54
C LEU A 742 -19.50 -4.80 15.24
N ASP A 743 -20.24 -4.14 16.14
CA ASP A 743 -21.64 -3.82 15.92
C ASP A 743 -21.76 -2.81 14.75
N PRO A 744 -22.46 -3.14 13.65
CA PRO A 744 -22.63 -2.24 12.52
C PRO A 744 -23.44 -0.97 12.85
N ASP A 745 -24.22 -0.97 13.93
CA ASP A 745 -25.02 0.19 14.34
C ASP A 745 -24.21 1.20 15.17
N ILE A 746 -22.96 0.87 15.51
CA ILE A 746 -22.06 1.72 16.29
C ILE A 746 -20.98 2.29 15.38
N ASP A 747 -21.02 3.61 15.17
CA ASP A 747 -19.93 4.30 14.47
C ASP A 747 -18.71 4.41 15.39
N LEU A 748 -17.72 3.55 15.12
CA LEU A 748 -16.48 3.52 15.88
C LEU A 748 -15.62 4.76 15.64
N SER A 749 -15.80 5.48 14.52
CA SER A 749 -15.01 6.67 14.23
C SER A 749 -15.25 7.77 15.26
N ASP A 750 -16.50 7.94 15.71
CA ASP A 750 -16.90 8.91 16.75
C ASP A 750 -16.28 8.65 18.14
N TYR A 751 -15.93 7.39 18.44
CA TYR A 751 -15.34 7.02 19.74
C TYR A 751 -13.86 7.38 19.86
N PHE A 752 -13.16 7.54 18.73
CA PHE A 752 -11.70 7.66 18.68
C PHE A 752 -11.19 8.95 18.02
N ASP A 753 -12.09 9.84 17.59
CA ASP A 753 -11.84 11.24 17.17
C ASP A 753 -11.63 12.23 18.35
#